data_AF-A0A3D4GSZ3-F1
#
_entry.id   AF-A0A3D4GSZ3-F1
#
_cell.length_a   1.000
_cell.length_b   1.000
_cell.length_c   1.000
_cell.angle_alpha   90.00
_cell.angle_beta   90.00
_cell.angle_gamma   90.00
#
_symmetry.space_group_name_H-M   'P 1'
#
loop_
_entity.id
_entity.type
_entity.pdbx_description
1 polymer ?
#
loop_
_entity_poly.entity_id
_entity_poly.type
_entity_poly.pdbx_seq_one_letter_code
_entity_poly.pdbx_strand_id
1 'polypeptide(L)'
;MEDLDTSPEAKGHRVVVFPEEPNIWIDNLPFDEVKRQFLAGEDGIRKRVEDTIEVAEKWSGKPDAWYLRHIWHREPRGIFTCACPIHPFHVRYYSYFDWSLDDPTRLYCRLCQEEGREYPYYPNPRYPDDGDGCFPTDEVWREDHDEAWSRAHDGIPWDHWDGEAHGYVEPTNAFYFKALCWMNTFRALAGNVLHRLGEACHYAAKLHEDHERASRYAHTAKVILVTLSRAFLGDPYLSALLHISETGLQEELTTFYRGDASSTSYPGFRLYAAFDHIEGDPKRPLNAPGDRYGTKGACIYPGLWNWKASETQDLMVGYGLIAETFTETEANLKAIALRIVTSVEGDAERLQNSDQILKRGILEYTLHPYTLVTGADNLSTSTQMPRLQLGRIAGDHQIVENVARDIVFFLHNFFTGDGLGKEGSPSYTSWGIASVMSACQGERVDSDRPCPYVNPQTSSIDLLSLPIFKHGLGQFLLTGFPNGRPVTWEDCVIRAAMPLEPLALAEKLGGGIPVAYRPYLDIDLDREPAIYLKLPMTLPSHLLGQNRKAIVRSGEAKNARALSIDYTERVGHYHMAPLNLSLFAKGHELATDLGYLGSTHFMTVDWIKTFPAHNTATIRAEDGDPMGTDNLRGDLRYFVDMPGFKSIDVAEEDASELAKIPGTDRYQRT
;
A
#
# COMPACT_ATOMS: atom_id res chain seq x y z
N MET A 1 7.03 -2.63 -36.25
CA MET A 1 7.40 -1.77 -35.11
C MET A 1 7.92 -0.50 -35.73
N GLU A 2 7.01 0.43 -36.02
CA GLU A 2 7.40 1.79 -36.40
C GLU A 2 7.93 2.50 -35.16
N ASP A 3 8.96 3.32 -35.36
CA ASP A 3 9.70 4.06 -34.34
C ASP A 3 8.76 4.83 -33.41
N LEU A 4 8.70 4.40 -32.14
CA LEU A 4 8.11 5.18 -31.07
C LEU A 4 9.10 6.28 -30.69
N ASP A 5 8.82 7.51 -31.12
CA ASP A 5 9.49 8.71 -30.68
C ASP A 5 9.40 8.83 -29.15
N THR A 6 10.55 8.68 -28.47
CA THR A 6 10.67 8.73 -27.01
C THR A 6 11.02 10.12 -26.48
N SER A 7 10.97 11.17 -27.31
CA SER A 7 11.31 12.52 -26.85
C SER A 7 10.27 13.07 -25.85
N PRO A 8 10.69 13.84 -24.83
CA PRO A 8 9.79 14.47 -23.85
C PRO A 8 8.80 15.46 -24.48
N GLU A 9 9.16 16.04 -25.62
CA GLU A 9 8.41 17.08 -26.33
C GLU A 9 7.24 16.52 -27.18
N ALA A 10 7.27 15.23 -27.53
CA ALA A 10 6.20 14.55 -28.27
C ALA A 10 5.07 14.03 -27.34
N LYS A 11 5.26 14.01 -26.02
CA LYS A 11 4.22 13.65 -25.04
C LYS A 11 3.41 14.88 -24.67
N GLY A 12 2.44 15.25 -25.51
CA GLY A 12 1.34 16.10 -25.05
C GLY A 12 0.69 15.42 -23.84
N HIS A 13 1.00 15.89 -22.62
CA HIS A 13 0.41 15.33 -21.40
C HIS A 13 -1.07 15.67 -21.41
N ARG A 14 -1.89 14.72 -21.89
CA ARG A 14 -3.34 14.82 -21.79
C ARG A 14 -3.72 14.93 -20.31
N VAL A 15 -4.28 16.08 -19.93
CA VAL A 15 -4.76 16.36 -18.58
C VAL A 15 -6.15 15.75 -18.43
N VAL A 16 -6.47 15.27 -17.23
CA VAL A 16 -7.79 14.74 -16.91
C VAL A 16 -8.80 15.88 -16.88
N VAL A 17 -9.95 15.70 -17.53
CA VAL A 17 -11.07 16.63 -17.45
C VAL A 17 -12.19 15.96 -16.68
N PHE A 18 -12.51 16.48 -15.50
CA PHE A 18 -13.71 16.04 -14.78
C PHE A 18 -14.95 16.59 -15.48
N PRO A 19 -15.99 15.76 -15.69
CA PRO A 19 -17.27 16.24 -16.17
C PRO A 19 -17.92 17.17 -15.13
N GLU A 20 -18.80 18.07 -15.57
CA GLU A 20 -19.55 18.95 -14.66
C GLU A 20 -20.41 18.16 -13.68
N GLU A 21 -20.93 17.01 -14.14
CA GLU A 21 -21.69 16.01 -13.39
C GLU A 21 -20.94 14.67 -13.42
N PRO A 22 -20.10 14.37 -12.42
CA PRO A 22 -19.41 13.09 -12.31
C PRO A 22 -20.37 11.93 -12.06
N ASN A 23 -20.03 10.76 -12.60
CA ASN A 23 -20.77 9.55 -12.30
C ASN A 23 -20.58 9.18 -10.83
N ILE A 24 -21.70 8.93 -10.14
CA ILE A 24 -21.67 8.55 -8.74
C ILE A 24 -21.49 7.04 -8.63
N TRP A 25 -20.32 6.65 -8.14
CA TRP A 25 -19.99 5.28 -7.80
C TRP A 25 -19.83 5.15 -6.30
N ILE A 26 -20.40 4.08 -5.76
CA ILE A 26 -20.29 3.75 -4.35
C ILE A 26 -19.62 2.37 -4.24
N ASP A 27 -18.40 2.35 -3.70
CA ASP A 27 -17.44 1.24 -3.82
C ASP A 27 -17.24 0.82 -5.29
N ASN A 28 -17.83 -0.31 -5.70
CA ASN A 28 -17.75 -0.86 -7.05
C ASN A 28 -19.12 -0.91 -7.76
N LEU A 29 -20.13 -0.20 -7.25
CA LEU A 29 -21.47 -0.15 -7.83
C LEU A 29 -21.81 1.27 -8.29
N PRO A 30 -22.42 1.43 -9.49
CA PRO A 30 -23.04 2.71 -9.84
C PRO A 30 -24.20 2.98 -8.88
N PHE A 31 -24.44 4.26 -8.56
CA PHE A 31 -25.45 4.64 -7.56
C PHE A 31 -26.87 4.12 -7.88
N ASP A 32 -27.24 4.07 -9.15
CA ASP A 32 -28.55 3.55 -9.58
C ASP A 32 -28.75 2.09 -9.16
N GLU A 33 -27.68 1.30 -9.18
CA GLU A 33 -27.71 -0.10 -8.73
C GLU A 33 -27.84 -0.18 -7.21
N VAL A 34 -27.13 0.68 -6.47
CA VAL A 34 -27.29 0.80 -5.02
C VAL A 34 -28.75 1.18 -4.66
N LYS A 35 -29.33 2.14 -5.38
CA LYS A 35 -30.73 2.54 -5.22
C LYS A 35 -31.68 1.38 -5.51
N ARG A 36 -31.45 0.63 -6.58
CA ARG A 36 -32.24 -0.56 -6.93
C ARG A 36 -32.21 -1.60 -5.82
N GLN A 37 -31.03 -1.96 -5.33
CA GLN A 37 -30.85 -2.96 -4.27
C GLN A 37 -31.46 -2.50 -2.93
N PHE A 38 -31.32 -1.21 -2.58
CA PHE A 38 -31.93 -0.63 -1.38
C PHE A 38 -33.48 -0.71 -1.42
N LEU A 39 -34.08 -0.33 -2.55
CA LEU A 39 -35.53 -0.39 -2.76
C LEU A 39 -36.05 -1.83 -2.80
N ALA A 40 -35.25 -2.78 -3.30
CA ALA A 40 -35.54 -4.21 -3.26
C ALA A 40 -35.50 -4.81 -1.85
N GLY A 41 -34.91 -4.08 -0.89
CA GLY A 41 -34.83 -4.51 0.50
C GLY A 41 -33.69 -5.46 0.81
N GLU A 42 -32.59 -5.38 0.06
CA GLU A 42 -31.40 -6.19 0.32
C GLU A 42 -30.74 -5.76 1.65
N ASP A 43 -30.70 -6.66 2.63
CA ASP A 43 -30.25 -6.39 4.00
C ASP A 43 -28.84 -5.78 4.06
N GLY A 44 -27.92 -6.28 3.22
CA GLY A 44 -26.54 -5.78 3.17
C GLY A 44 -26.45 -4.31 2.75
N ILE A 45 -27.24 -3.90 1.74
CA ILE A 45 -27.28 -2.51 1.27
C ILE A 45 -27.99 -1.62 2.27
N ARG A 46 -29.11 -2.06 2.86
CA ARG A 46 -29.81 -1.27 3.89
C ARG A 46 -28.91 -0.99 5.08
N LYS A 47 -28.25 -2.03 5.60
CA LYS A 47 -27.30 -1.89 6.70
C LYS A 47 -26.18 -0.92 6.34
N ARG A 48 -25.61 -1.02 5.14
CA ARG A 48 -24.56 -0.10 4.67
C ARG A 48 -25.02 1.35 4.61
N VAL A 49 -26.23 1.60 4.10
CA VAL A 49 -26.84 2.95 4.07
C VAL A 49 -26.98 3.50 5.48
N GLU A 50 -27.53 2.71 6.41
CA GLU A 50 -27.72 3.09 7.81
C GLU A 50 -26.38 3.39 8.51
N ASP A 51 -25.40 2.47 8.41
CA ASP A 51 -24.06 2.64 8.98
C ASP A 51 -23.37 3.91 8.43
N THR A 52 -23.51 4.17 7.12
CA THR A 52 -22.92 5.34 6.46
C THR A 52 -23.55 6.64 6.96
N ILE A 53 -24.87 6.66 7.10
CA ILE A 53 -25.62 7.78 7.64
C ILE A 53 -25.25 8.05 9.11
N GLU A 54 -25.11 7.01 9.93
CA GLU A 54 -24.70 7.14 11.34
C GLU A 54 -23.32 7.82 11.45
N VAL A 55 -22.34 7.37 10.65
CA VAL A 55 -21.02 7.99 10.60
C VAL A 55 -21.10 9.44 10.10
N ALA A 56 -21.89 9.70 9.05
CA ALA A 56 -22.08 11.05 8.51
C ALA A 56 -22.71 12.03 9.52
N GLU A 57 -23.66 11.58 10.34
CA GLU A 57 -24.24 12.39 11.43
C GLU A 57 -23.19 12.79 12.47
N LYS A 58 -22.35 11.84 12.90
CA LYS A 58 -21.28 12.12 13.88
C LYS A 58 -20.41 13.30 13.44
N TRP A 59 -20.08 13.34 12.15
CA TRP A 59 -19.14 14.32 11.61
C TRP A 59 -19.83 15.62 11.18
N SER A 60 -20.96 15.55 10.48
CA SER A 60 -21.71 16.77 10.08
C SER A 60 -22.26 17.57 11.26
N GLY A 61 -22.38 16.98 12.45
CA GLY A 61 -22.71 17.69 13.68
C GLY A 61 -21.56 18.54 14.26
N LYS A 62 -20.33 18.43 13.76
CA LYS A 62 -19.19 19.24 14.21
C LYS A 62 -19.23 20.63 13.55
N PRO A 63 -18.92 21.72 14.30
CA PRO A 63 -18.83 23.05 13.69
C PRO A 63 -17.63 23.14 12.75
N ASP A 64 -17.72 23.97 11.71
CA ASP A 64 -16.66 24.15 10.70
C ASP A 64 -15.29 24.49 11.33
N ALA A 65 -15.29 25.32 12.39
CA ALA A 65 -14.09 25.66 13.14
C ALA A 65 -13.36 24.45 13.76
N TRP A 66 -14.05 23.33 13.97
CA TRP A 66 -13.40 22.08 14.40
C TRP A 66 -12.48 21.55 13.30
N TYR A 67 -12.92 21.52 12.04
CA TYR A 67 -12.10 21.04 10.93
C TYR A 67 -10.89 21.95 10.69
N LEU A 68 -11.11 23.27 10.69
CA LEU A 68 -10.06 24.27 10.49
C LEU A 68 -8.94 24.17 11.55
N ARG A 69 -9.29 23.90 12.82
CA ARG A 69 -8.31 23.79 13.91
C ARG A 69 -7.43 22.53 13.84
N HIS A 70 -7.94 21.46 13.25
CA HIS A 70 -7.24 20.17 13.22
C HIS A 70 -6.56 19.88 11.87
N ILE A 71 -6.88 20.65 10.83
CA ILE A 71 -6.09 20.67 9.60
C ILE A 71 -4.96 21.70 9.75
N TRP A 72 -3.75 21.15 9.83
CA TRP A 72 -2.54 21.86 10.19
C TRP A 72 -2.12 22.89 9.13
N HIS A 73 -1.81 24.11 9.58
CA HIS A 73 -1.52 25.28 8.72
C HIS A 73 -0.02 25.57 8.56
N ARG A 74 0.85 24.63 8.92
CA ARG A 74 2.30 24.73 8.66
C ARG A 74 2.75 23.54 7.83
N GLU A 75 3.88 23.65 7.17
CA GLU A 75 4.44 22.50 6.48
C GLU A 75 4.82 21.38 7.47
N PRO A 76 4.27 20.16 7.33
CA PRO A 76 4.57 19.06 8.24
C PRO A 76 5.92 18.43 7.86
N ARG A 77 6.67 17.97 8.87
CA ARG A 77 7.99 17.33 8.75
C ARG A 77 7.97 15.98 9.44
N GLY A 78 8.60 14.93 8.91
CA GLY A 78 8.64 13.66 9.65
C GLY A 78 7.27 12.96 9.77
N ILE A 79 6.44 13.06 8.73
CA ILE A 79 5.07 12.54 8.64
C ILE A 79 4.96 11.00 8.57
N PHE A 80 6.04 10.28 8.23
CA PHE A 80 6.04 8.81 8.10
C PHE A 80 6.83 8.10 9.18
N THR A 81 7.82 8.77 9.75
CA THR A 81 8.74 8.13 10.69
C THR A 81 8.70 8.87 12.01
N CYS A 82 8.00 8.27 12.97
CA CYS A 82 7.97 8.73 14.35
C CYS A 82 7.89 7.51 15.27
N ALA A 83 8.61 7.55 16.38
CA ALA A 83 8.65 6.47 17.35
C ALA A 83 8.33 6.96 18.76
N CYS A 84 7.89 6.04 19.63
CA CYS A 84 7.87 6.33 21.06
C CYS A 84 9.33 6.53 21.53
N PRO A 85 9.66 7.67 22.18
CA PRO A 85 10.99 7.88 22.76
C PRO A 85 11.37 6.75 23.70
N ILE A 86 10.42 6.28 24.51
CA ILE A 86 10.60 5.18 25.46
C ILE A 86 10.65 3.83 24.74
N HIS A 87 9.72 3.52 23.83
CA HIS A 87 9.68 2.19 23.19
C HIS A 87 10.07 2.24 21.71
N PRO A 88 11.28 2.71 21.37
CA PRO A 88 11.59 3.12 20.02
C PRO A 88 11.70 1.97 19.03
N PHE A 89 12.02 0.75 19.50
CA PHE A 89 12.07 -0.45 18.64
C PHE A 89 10.71 -1.12 18.49
N HIS A 90 9.87 -1.04 19.52
CA HIS A 90 8.52 -1.62 19.49
C HIS A 90 7.51 -0.70 18.80
N VAL A 91 7.73 0.61 18.82
CA VAL A 91 6.78 1.63 18.36
C VAL A 91 7.38 2.47 17.23
N ARG A 92 8.22 1.88 16.39
CA ARG A 92 8.95 2.60 15.32
C ARG A 92 8.18 2.73 14.01
N TYR A 93 7.39 1.73 13.64
CA TYR A 93 6.87 1.54 12.29
C TYR A 93 5.43 0.99 12.29
N TYR A 94 4.59 1.50 11.38
CA TYR A 94 3.21 1.06 11.12
C TYR A 94 2.31 0.92 12.37
N SER A 95 2.02 2.06 13.02
CA SER A 95 0.82 2.22 13.85
C SER A 95 0.76 1.43 15.16
N TYR A 96 1.87 1.33 15.89
CA TYR A 96 1.81 0.98 17.33
C TYR A 96 1.34 2.15 18.21
N PHE A 97 1.34 3.37 17.68
CA PHE A 97 0.61 4.46 18.31
C PHE A 97 -0.89 4.28 18.07
N ASP A 98 -1.66 4.27 19.14
CA ASP A 98 -3.09 4.51 19.08
C ASP A 98 -3.34 5.99 18.78
N TRP A 99 -4.18 6.25 17.80
CA TRP A 99 -4.59 7.60 17.40
C TRP A 99 -6.06 7.55 17.00
N SER A 100 -6.80 8.61 17.28
CA SER A 100 -8.20 8.71 16.88
C SER A 100 -8.56 10.12 16.44
N LEU A 101 -9.55 10.22 15.56
CA LEU A 101 -10.06 11.51 15.10
C LEU A 101 -10.84 12.26 16.19
N ASP A 102 -11.21 11.61 17.29
CA ASP A 102 -11.83 12.25 18.47
C ASP A 102 -10.78 12.98 19.35
N ASP A 103 -9.51 12.56 19.31
CA ASP A 103 -8.35 13.26 19.88
C ASP A 103 -7.21 13.33 18.85
N PRO A 104 -7.35 14.15 17.80
CA PRO A 104 -6.48 14.11 16.64
C PRO A 104 -5.08 14.66 16.90
N THR A 105 -4.85 15.24 18.08
CA THR A 105 -3.60 15.93 18.42
C THR A 105 -2.61 15.08 19.20
N ARG A 106 -2.98 13.83 19.56
CA ARG A 106 -2.17 12.96 20.40
C ARG A 106 -1.98 11.56 19.80
N LEU A 107 -0.78 11.04 19.99
CA LEU A 107 -0.37 9.67 19.68
C LEU A 107 -0.16 8.92 20.99
N TYR A 108 -0.89 7.83 21.23
CA TYR A 108 -0.84 7.07 22.47
C TYR A 108 0.01 5.81 22.32
N CYS A 109 1.02 5.64 23.17
CA CYS A 109 1.84 4.43 23.19
C CYS A 109 1.20 3.40 24.13
N ARG A 110 0.73 2.27 23.58
CA ARG A 110 0.12 1.18 24.37
C ARG A 110 1.04 0.65 25.47
N LEU A 111 2.33 0.53 25.18
CA LEU A 111 3.32 0.05 26.15
C LEU A 111 3.50 1.05 27.30
N CYS A 112 3.58 2.36 27.01
CA CYS A 112 3.60 3.37 28.06
C CYS A 112 2.32 3.36 28.91
N GLN A 113 1.16 3.03 28.32
CA GLN A 113 -0.10 2.87 29.06
C GLN A 113 -0.06 1.64 29.98
N GLU A 114 0.42 0.50 29.47
CA GLU A 114 0.56 -0.75 30.23
C GLU A 114 1.56 -0.61 31.38
N GLU A 115 2.61 0.19 31.20
CA GLU A 115 3.57 0.55 32.24
C GLU A 115 3.05 1.58 33.26
N GLY A 116 1.87 2.17 33.01
CA GLY A 116 1.28 3.17 33.90
C GLY A 116 2.07 4.49 33.96
N ARG A 117 2.76 4.86 32.88
CA ARG A 117 3.54 6.11 32.82
C ARG A 117 2.64 7.34 32.93
N GLU A 118 3.16 8.41 33.51
CA GLU A 118 2.46 9.69 33.67
C GLU A 118 1.95 10.26 32.33
N TYR A 119 2.80 10.20 31.29
CA TYR A 119 2.47 10.65 29.94
C TYR A 119 2.56 9.49 28.94
N PRO A 120 1.46 8.74 28.73
CA PRO A 120 1.44 7.65 27.78
C PRO A 120 1.15 8.11 26.33
N TYR A 121 1.24 9.42 26.07
CA TYR A 121 0.93 10.01 24.77
C TYR A 121 1.96 11.06 24.36
N TYR A 122 1.97 11.42 23.08
CA TYR A 122 2.87 12.42 22.51
C TYR A 122 2.12 13.33 21.50
N PRO A 123 2.52 14.61 21.37
CA PRO A 123 3.47 15.30 22.23
C PRO A 123 2.90 15.48 23.65
N ASN A 124 3.79 15.66 24.63
CA ASN A 124 3.43 15.87 26.03
C ASN A 124 4.40 16.89 26.68
N PRO A 125 4.20 17.30 27.94
CA PRO A 125 5.09 18.29 28.58
C PRO A 125 6.58 17.89 28.67
N ARG A 126 6.90 16.59 28.76
CA ARG A 126 8.29 16.08 28.77
C ARG A 126 8.89 16.00 27.36
N TYR A 127 8.05 15.67 26.38
CA TYR A 127 8.41 15.55 24.96
C TYR A 127 7.54 16.51 24.13
N PRO A 128 7.78 17.83 24.23
CA PRO A 128 7.00 18.83 23.52
C PRO A 128 7.36 18.83 22.04
N ASP A 129 6.36 18.98 21.18
CA ASP A 129 6.53 19.25 19.75
C ASP A 129 5.78 20.54 19.43
N ASP A 130 6.46 21.54 18.89
CA ASP A 130 5.86 22.80 18.49
C ASP A 130 5.49 22.83 16.99
N GLY A 131 5.89 21.80 16.24
CA GLY A 131 5.75 21.71 14.79
C GLY A 131 7.09 21.65 14.05
N ASP A 132 8.20 21.97 14.71
CA ASP A 132 9.55 21.82 14.14
C ASP A 132 10.24 20.50 14.59
N GLY A 133 9.51 19.63 15.29
CA GLY A 133 9.98 18.37 15.87
C GLY A 133 10.34 18.50 17.35
N CYS A 134 10.23 17.40 18.08
CA CYS A 134 10.60 17.28 19.48
C CYS A 134 12.08 16.87 19.63
N PHE A 135 12.81 17.64 20.44
CA PHE A 135 14.19 17.37 20.84
C PHE A 135 14.21 17.28 22.37
N PRO A 136 14.20 16.07 22.97
CA PRO A 136 14.29 15.93 24.42
C PRO A 136 15.62 16.50 24.93
N THR A 137 15.59 17.11 26.11
CA THR A 137 16.81 17.57 26.78
C THR A 137 17.59 16.37 27.33
N ASP A 138 18.89 16.57 27.55
CA ASP A 138 19.78 15.61 28.23
C ASP A 138 19.22 15.10 29.55
N GLU A 139 18.58 15.99 30.30
CA GLU A 139 17.97 15.67 31.58
C GLU A 139 16.77 14.74 31.40
N VAL A 140 15.84 15.08 30.51
CA VAL A 140 14.67 14.23 30.21
C VAL A 140 15.13 12.88 29.67
N TRP A 141 16.09 12.86 28.76
CA TRP A 141 16.59 11.63 28.16
C TRP A 141 17.22 10.71 29.20
N ARG A 142 18.09 11.25 30.06
CA ARG A 142 18.75 10.51 31.16
C ARG A 142 17.77 9.96 32.18
N GLU A 143 16.73 10.71 32.52
CA GLU A 143 15.68 10.24 33.45
C GLU A 143 14.87 9.08 32.88
N ASP A 144 14.56 9.14 31.59
CA ASP A 144 13.69 8.17 30.93
C ASP A 144 14.43 6.93 30.41
N HIS A 145 15.76 7.02 30.19
CA HIS A 145 16.63 5.98 29.60
C HIS A 145 17.84 5.68 30.49
N ASP A 146 17.62 5.39 31.77
CA ASP A 146 18.69 4.98 32.67
C ASP A 146 19.27 3.60 32.29
N GLU A 147 20.37 3.22 32.94
CA GLU A 147 21.06 1.95 32.66
C GLU A 147 20.16 0.72 32.89
N ALA A 148 19.20 0.79 33.82
CA ALA A 148 18.26 -0.30 34.08
C ALA A 148 17.23 -0.42 32.95
N TRP A 149 16.72 0.72 32.48
CA TRP A 149 15.80 0.80 31.37
C TRP A 149 16.43 0.29 30.07
N SER A 150 17.64 0.75 29.74
CA SER A 150 18.35 0.34 28.51
C SER A 150 18.63 -1.17 28.49
N ARG A 151 18.95 -1.78 29.64
CA ARG A 151 19.08 -3.24 29.75
C ARG A 151 17.77 -4.01 29.55
N ALA A 152 16.65 -3.42 29.93
CA ALA A 152 15.34 -4.07 29.85
C ALA A 152 14.68 -3.94 28.47
N HIS A 153 15.08 -2.95 27.66
CA HIS A 153 14.40 -2.57 26.42
C HIS A 153 15.35 -2.46 25.21
N ASP A 154 16.57 -3.01 25.32
CA ASP A 154 17.61 -3.00 24.29
C ASP A 154 17.91 -1.61 23.71
N GLY A 155 17.75 -0.56 24.51
CA GLY A 155 17.96 0.83 24.13
C GLY A 155 19.40 1.32 24.24
N ILE A 156 19.72 2.45 23.60
CA ILE A 156 21.03 3.11 23.75
C ILE A 156 21.17 3.55 25.23
N PRO A 157 22.17 3.03 25.97
CA PRO A 157 22.45 3.50 27.32
C PRO A 157 22.85 4.98 27.34
N TRP A 158 22.44 5.71 28.39
CA TRP A 158 22.72 7.15 28.50
C TRP A 158 24.22 7.50 28.42
N ASP A 159 25.13 6.59 28.81
CA ASP A 159 26.58 6.77 28.79
C ASP A 159 27.20 6.55 27.40
N HIS A 160 26.41 6.02 26.46
CA HIS A 160 26.74 5.91 25.05
C HIS A 160 26.05 6.97 24.18
N TRP A 161 25.33 7.89 24.82
CA TRP A 161 24.66 9.00 24.15
C TRP A 161 25.68 10.11 23.82
N ASP A 162 25.73 10.51 22.54
CA ASP A 162 26.74 11.45 22.03
C ASP A 162 26.40 12.94 22.27
N GLY A 163 25.33 13.21 23.01
CA GLY A 163 24.84 14.56 23.31
C GLY A 163 23.86 15.11 22.26
N GLU A 164 23.48 14.34 21.24
CA GLU A 164 22.40 14.70 20.32
C GLU A 164 21.21 13.76 20.49
N ALA A 165 20.01 14.32 20.68
CA ALA A 165 18.80 13.50 20.79
C ALA A 165 18.59 12.72 19.48
N HIS A 166 18.92 11.43 19.43
CA HIS A 166 18.63 10.62 18.25
C HIS A 166 17.13 10.32 18.23
N GLY A 167 16.35 11.16 17.54
CA GLY A 167 15.16 10.65 16.88
C GLY A 167 15.62 9.44 16.05
N TYR A 168 14.95 8.29 16.15
CA TYR A 168 15.29 7.06 15.42
C TYR A 168 15.12 7.18 13.88
N VAL A 169 15.08 8.41 13.38
CA VAL A 169 14.98 8.87 12.00
C VAL A 169 16.26 9.66 11.69
N GLU A 170 17.31 8.93 11.34
CA GLU A 170 18.51 9.54 10.77
C GLU A 170 18.14 10.28 9.47
N PRO A 171 18.62 11.51 9.24
CA PRO A 171 19.63 12.27 10.00
C PRO A 171 19.06 13.42 10.85
N THR A 172 17.76 13.42 11.19
CA THR A 172 17.12 14.66 11.70
C THR A 172 17.12 14.83 13.21
N ASN A 173 17.51 13.81 13.99
CA ASN A 173 17.63 13.86 15.45
C ASN A 173 16.39 14.45 16.17
N ALA A 174 15.18 14.23 15.62
CA ALA A 174 13.93 14.78 16.16
C ALA A 174 12.77 13.78 16.09
N PHE A 175 11.80 13.90 17.00
CA PHE A 175 10.52 13.18 16.94
C PHE A 175 9.40 14.08 16.44
N TYR A 176 8.73 13.74 15.34
CA TYR A 176 7.71 14.60 14.72
C TYR A 176 6.27 14.15 15.01
N PHE A 177 5.87 14.19 16.28
CA PHE A 177 4.55 13.73 16.72
C PHE A 177 3.40 14.48 16.04
N LYS A 178 3.50 15.81 15.95
CA LYS A 178 2.40 16.64 15.40
C LYS A 178 2.23 16.45 13.90
N ALA A 179 3.32 16.23 13.19
CA ALA A 179 3.25 15.94 11.76
C ALA A 179 2.57 14.59 11.51
N LEU A 180 2.88 13.55 12.30
CA LEU A 180 2.19 12.27 12.23
C LEU A 180 0.71 12.36 12.64
N CYS A 181 0.38 13.13 13.70
CA CYS A 181 -1.01 13.45 14.05
C CYS A 181 -1.76 14.12 12.89
N TRP A 182 -1.15 15.12 12.26
CA TRP A 182 -1.73 15.79 11.10
C TRP A 182 -1.94 14.80 9.95
N MET A 183 -0.94 13.97 9.65
CA MET A 183 -1.02 12.98 8.59
C MET A 183 -2.17 12.00 8.81
N ASN A 184 -2.30 11.47 10.03
CA ASN A 184 -3.41 10.60 10.38
C ASN A 184 -4.76 11.33 10.27
N THR A 185 -4.82 12.60 10.67
CA THR A 185 -6.00 13.45 10.52
C THR A 185 -6.37 13.66 9.05
N PHE A 186 -5.40 14.01 8.21
CA PHE A 186 -5.57 14.20 6.77
C PHE A 186 -6.16 12.93 6.14
N ARG A 187 -5.55 11.77 6.39
CA ARG A 187 -6.00 10.48 5.86
C ARG A 187 -7.40 10.12 6.35
N ALA A 188 -7.68 10.28 7.65
CA ALA A 188 -8.99 9.97 8.20
C ALA A 188 -10.07 10.89 7.62
N LEU A 189 -9.77 12.17 7.42
CA LEU A 189 -10.71 13.11 6.82
C LEU A 189 -10.93 12.83 5.33
N ALA A 190 -9.87 12.58 4.55
CA ALA A 190 -9.96 12.34 3.11
C ALA A 190 -10.58 10.97 2.77
N GLY A 191 -10.07 9.88 3.35
CA GLY A 191 -10.46 8.51 2.99
C GLY A 191 -11.64 7.94 3.75
N ASN A 192 -11.96 8.46 4.94
CA ASN A 192 -13.10 7.96 5.73
C ASN A 192 -14.23 8.98 5.82
N VAL A 193 -13.99 10.16 6.38
CA VAL A 193 -15.07 11.10 6.68
C VAL A 193 -15.66 11.73 5.43
N LEU A 194 -14.82 12.22 4.51
CA LEU A 194 -15.25 12.85 3.27
C LEU A 194 -16.07 11.89 2.40
N HIS A 195 -15.62 10.64 2.25
CA HIS A 195 -16.35 9.61 1.50
C HIS A 195 -17.72 9.36 2.12
N ARG A 196 -17.79 9.10 3.43
CA ARG A 196 -19.06 8.81 4.11
C ARG A 196 -20.04 9.98 4.03
N LEU A 197 -19.57 11.22 4.16
CA LEU A 197 -20.41 12.41 3.98
C LEU A 197 -20.90 12.53 2.53
N GLY A 198 -20.05 12.27 1.54
CA GLY A 198 -20.42 12.28 0.12
C GLY A 198 -21.46 11.21 -0.21
N GLU A 199 -21.23 9.95 0.20
CA GLU A 199 -22.18 8.85 0.05
C GLU A 199 -23.51 9.16 0.74
N ALA A 200 -23.46 9.61 2.00
CA ALA A 200 -24.64 9.93 2.78
C ALA A 200 -25.43 11.10 2.20
N CYS A 201 -24.77 12.06 1.51
CA CYS A 201 -25.44 13.12 0.78
C CYS A 201 -26.39 12.53 -0.28
N HIS A 202 -25.91 11.58 -1.07
CA HIS A 202 -26.74 10.89 -2.06
C HIS A 202 -27.80 10.01 -1.43
N TYR A 203 -27.50 9.31 -0.33
CA TYR A 203 -28.51 8.50 0.37
C TYR A 203 -29.63 9.35 0.94
N ALA A 204 -29.29 10.44 1.64
CA ALA A 204 -30.27 11.37 2.18
C ALA A 204 -31.13 11.98 1.05
N ALA A 205 -30.52 12.48 -0.03
CA ALA A 205 -31.25 13.13 -1.11
C ALA A 205 -32.06 12.16 -1.99
N LYS A 206 -31.47 11.03 -2.39
CA LYS A 206 -31.99 10.17 -3.47
C LYS A 206 -32.66 8.89 -2.98
N LEU A 207 -32.44 8.47 -1.73
CA LEU A 207 -33.10 7.30 -1.10
C LEU A 207 -34.10 7.70 -0.01
N HIS A 208 -33.79 8.72 0.79
CA HIS A 208 -34.64 9.18 1.90
C HIS A 208 -35.41 10.47 1.61
N GLU A 209 -35.13 11.15 0.49
CA GLU A 209 -35.74 12.43 0.11
C GLU A 209 -35.58 13.54 1.17
N ASP A 210 -34.54 13.47 1.99
CA ASP A 210 -34.19 14.43 3.03
C ASP A 210 -33.11 15.40 2.53
N HIS A 211 -33.57 16.44 1.82
CA HIS A 211 -32.69 17.43 1.21
C HIS A 211 -31.97 18.34 2.21
N GLU A 212 -32.56 18.59 3.39
CA GLU A 212 -31.90 19.38 4.43
C GLU A 212 -30.69 18.62 4.99
N ARG A 213 -30.87 17.34 5.27
CA ARG A 213 -29.80 16.45 5.72
C ARG A 213 -28.71 16.30 4.66
N ALA A 214 -29.10 16.09 3.40
CA ALA A 214 -28.16 16.04 2.29
C ALA A 214 -27.34 17.33 2.16
N SER A 215 -27.96 18.50 2.31
CA SER A 215 -27.28 19.81 2.26
C SER A 215 -26.28 19.98 3.42
N ARG A 216 -26.61 19.51 4.64
CA ARG A 216 -25.67 19.51 5.76
C ARG A 216 -24.44 18.65 5.47
N TYR A 217 -24.65 17.42 4.97
CA TYR A 217 -23.55 16.52 4.64
C TYR A 217 -22.65 17.09 3.54
N ALA A 218 -23.25 17.61 2.47
CA ALA A 218 -22.54 18.27 1.39
C ALA A 218 -21.70 19.45 1.91
N HIS A 219 -22.28 20.31 2.76
CA HIS A 219 -21.56 21.43 3.36
C HIS A 219 -20.30 20.97 4.11
N THR A 220 -20.44 20.01 5.03
CA THR A 220 -19.30 19.49 5.80
C THR A 220 -18.25 18.86 4.90
N ALA A 221 -18.66 18.10 3.87
CA ALA A 221 -17.74 17.52 2.90
C ALA A 221 -16.96 18.59 2.13
N LYS A 222 -17.63 19.66 1.68
CA LYS A 222 -16.99 20.82 1.04
C LYS A 222 -15.99 21.51 1.99
N VAL A 223 -16.36 21.71 3.25
CA VAL A 223 -15.46 22.30 4.28
C VAL A 223 -14.17 21.49 4.40
N ILE A 224 -14.29 20.15 4.49
CA ILE A 224 -13.13 19.26 4.55
C ILE A 224 -12.28 19.42 3.30
N LEU A 225 -12.86 19.22 2.11
CA LEU A 225 -12.11 19.21 0.86
C LEU A 225 -11.44 20.55 0.54
N VAL A 226 -12.14 21.67 0.75
CA VAL A 226 -11.59 23.03 0.60
C VAL A 226 -10.45 23.24 1.59
N THR A 227 -10.61 22.86 2.86
CA THR A 227 -9.55 23.06 3.87
C THR A 227 -8.32 22.20 3.59
N LEU A 228 -8.49 20.94 3.17
CA LEU A 228 -7.37 20.08 2.77
C LEU A 228 -6.66 20.64 1.53
N SER A 229 -7.41 21.16 0.55
CA SER A 229 -6.87 21.83 -0.64
C SER A 229 -6.01 23.03 -0.28
N ARG A 230 -6.49 23.88 0.65
CA ARG A 230 -5.75 25.03 1.16
C ARG A 230 -4.48 24.62 1.89
N ALA A 231 -4.56 23.61 2.75
CA ALA A 231 -3.38 23.12 3.47
C ALA A 231 -2.31 22.61 2.51
N PHE A 232 -2.71 21.83 1.50
CA PHE A 232 -1.76 21.22 0.58
C PHE A 232 -1.17 22.20 -0.44
N LEU A 233 -2.01 23.07 -1.02
CA LEU A 233 -1.65 23.95 -2.14
C LEU A 233 -1.29 25.37 -1.72
N GLY A 234 -1.84 25.86 -0.60
CA GLY A 234 -1.61 27.20 -0.08
C GLY A 234 -2.57 28.26 -0.64
N ASP A 235 -2.95 29.20 0.22
CA ASP A 235 -3.82 30.31 -0.13
C ASP A 235 -3.20 31.24 -1.21
N PRO A 236 -1.88 31.57 -1.19
CA PRO A 236 -1.29 32.42 -2.23
C PRO A 236 -1.43 31.83 -3.63
N TYR A 237 -1.25 30.51 -3.74
CA TYR A 237 -1.43 29.80 -5.00
C TYR A 237 -2.89 29.78 -5.44
N LEU A 238 -3.81 29.45 -4.52
CA LEU A 238 -5.23 29.36 -4.82
C LEU A 238 -5.81 30.73 -5.22
N SER A 239 -5.39 31.82 -4.57
CA SER A 239 -5.81 33.17 -4.97
C SER A 239 -5.28 33.55 -6.35
N ALA A 240 -4.03 33.19 -6.67
CA ALA A 240 -3.44 33.43 -7.98
C ALA A 240 -4.16 32.65 -9.09
N LEU A 241 -4.52 31.39 -8.81
CA LEU A 241 -5.30 30.53 -9.70
C LEU A 241 -6.68 31.12 -10.02
N LEU A 242 -7.35 31.64 -9.00
CA LEU A 242 -8.69 32.23 -9.11
C LEU A 242 -8.68 33.66 -9.66
N HIS A 243 -7.50 34.24 -9.91
CA HIS A 243 -7.34 35.64 -10.30
C HIS A 243 -7.98 36.64 -9.31
N ILE A 244 -7.91 36.33 -8.02
CA ILE A 244 -8.37 37.20 -6.93
C ILE A 244 -7.22 37.53 -5.97
N SER A 245 -7.41 38.56 -5.13
CA SER A 245 -6.44 38.85 -4.06
C SER A 245 -6.55 37.81 -2.93
N GLU A 246 -5.47 37.60 -2.17
CA GLU A 246 -5.52 36.77 -0.96
C GLU A 246 -6.60 37.25 0.01
N THR A 247 -6.77 38.57 0.18
CA THR A 247 -7.85 39.14 1.00
C THR A 247 -9.23 38.76 0.46
N GLY A 248 -9.44 38.83 -0.85
CA GLY A 248 -10.70 38.41 -1.48
C GLY A 248 -10.99 36.92 -1.28
N LEU A 249 -9.96 36.08 -1.35
CA LEU A 249 -10.08 34.66 -1.01
C LEU A 249 -10.49 34.48 0.47
N GLN A 250 -9.89 35.22 1.40
CA GLN A 250 -10.25 35.15 2.82
C GLN A 250 -11.69 35.61 3.09
N GLU A 251 -12.16 36.66 2.40
CA GLU A 251 -13.55 37.14 2.51
C GLU A 251 -14.56 36.09 2.03
N GLU A 252 -14.27 35.43 0.91
CA GLU A 252 -15.09 34.35 0.38
C GLU A 252 -15.14 33.15 1.32
N LEU A 253 -13.98 32.73 1.84
CA LEU A 253 -13.89 31.65 2.82
C LEU A 253 -14.63 31.97 4.12
N THR A 254 -14.53 33.20 4.61
CA THR A 254 -15.24 33.66 5.81
C THR A 254 -16.76 33.64 5.62
N THR A 255 -17.23 33.91 4.40
CA THR A 255 -18.66 33.85 4.05
C THR A 255 -19.14 32.40 3.94
N PHE A 256 -18.29 31.51 3.44
CA PHE A 256 -18.57 30.09 3.28
C PHE A 256 -18.63 29.34 4.62
N TYR A 257 -17.64 29.53 5.50
CA TYR A 257 -17.61 28.83 6.78
C TYR A 257 -18.68 29.34 7.74
N ARG A 258 -19.35 28.40 8.43
CA ARG A 258 -20.42 28.69 9.38
C ARG A 258 -19.86 28.92 10.78
N GLY A 259 -20.41 29.93 11.48
CA GLY A 259 -20.08 30.24 12.88
C GLY A 259 -18.77 31.03 13.02
N ASP A 260 -18.13 30.93 14.19
CA ASP A 260 -16.85 31.60 14.49
C ASP A 260 -15.67 30.81 13.91
N ALA A 261 -15.68 30.68 12.58
CA ALA A 261 -14.71 29.93 11.80
C ALA A 261 -13.79 30.92 11.07
N SER A 262 -12.94 31.63 11.83
CA SER A 262 -11.94 32.51 11.22
C SER A 262 -10.91 31.71 10.44
N SER A 263 -10.73 32.07 9.18
CA SER A 263 -9.76 31.43 8.31
C SER A 263 -8.33 31.86 8.68
N THR A 264 -7.50 30.92 9.14
CA THR A 264 -6.04 31.12 9.20
C THR A 264 -5.47 30.93 7.79
N SER A 265 -4.50 31.76 7.40
CA SER A 265 -3.85 31.61 6.09
C SER A 265 -3.01 30.33 6.04
N TYR A 266 -3.10 29.59 4.94
CA TYR A 266 -2.28 28.41 4.68
C TYR A 266 -1.15 28.75 3.71
N PRO A 267 0.13 28.53 4.07
CA PRO A 267 1.25 28.83 3.18
C PRO A 267 1.39 27.83 2.02
N GLY A 268 0.71 26.69 2.10
CA GLY A 268 0.94 25.53 1.22
C GLY A 268 2.18 24.76 1.66
N PHE A 269 2.30 23.51 1.20
CA PHE A 269 3.46 22.67 1.49
C PHE A 269 4.37 22.56 0.28
N ARG A 270 5.68 22.36 0.47
CA ARG A 270 6.63 22.00 -0.60
C ARG A 270 6.41 20.59 -1.10
N LEU A 271 7.03 20.27 -2.23
CA LEU A 271 7.03 18.92 -2.77
C LEU A 271 7.71 18.00 -1.76
N TYR A 272 7.00 16.97 -1.30
CA TYR A 272 7.60 15.96 -0.43
C TYR A 272 8.58 15.12 -1.26
N ALA A 273 9.84 15.02 -0.81
CA ALA A 273 10.76 14.03 -1.33
C ALA A 273 10.28 12.62 -0.92
N ALA A 274 10.80 11.58 -1.57
CA ALA A 274 10.40 10.19 -1.31
C ALA A 274 10.69 9.69 0.13
N PHE A 275 11.37 10.50 0.94
CA PHE A 275 12.02 10.10 2.19
C PHE A 275 11.66 10.97 3.41
N ASP A 276 10.43 11.51 3.49
CA ASP A 276 9.98 12.36 4.62
C ASP A 276 10.81 13.63 4.84
N HIS A 277 11.63 13.95 3.84
CA HIS A 277 12.46 15.13 3.77
C HIS A 277 11.80 16.19 2.91
N ILE A 278 12.05 17.43 3.28
CA ILE A 278 11.68 18.57 2.46
C ILE A 278 12.86 18.91 1.56
N GLU A 279 12.65 18.76 0.26
CA GLU A 279 13.69 19.02 -0.74
C GLU A 279 14.17 20.48 -0.65
N GLY A 280 15.49 20.67 -0.63
CA GLY A 280 16.10 21.99 -0.56
C GLY A 280 15.96 22.72 0.78
N ASP A 281 15.62 22.05 1.88
CA ASP A 281 15.60 22.68 3.21
C ASP A 281 17.02 23.01 3.72
N PRO A 282 17.41 24.30 3.78
CA PRO A 282 18.77 24.69 4.17
C PRO A 282 19.03 24.44 5.66
N LYS A 283 17.99 24.27 6.48
CA LYS A 283 18.13 23.99 7.92
C LYS A 283 18.38 22.50 8.18
N ARG A 284 17.99 21.62 7.26
CA ARG A 284 18.07 20.15 7.40
C ARG A 284 18.45 19.51 6.06
N PRO A 285 19.66 19.77 5.54
CA PRO A 285 20.11 19.24 4.25
C PRO A 285 20.15 17.71 4.28
N LEU A 286 19.90 17.10 3.12
CA LEU A 286 19.96 15.64 2.94
C LEU A 286 21.43 15.18 2.96
N ASN A 287 22.01 15.14 4.16
CA ASN A 287 23.25 14.44 4.40
C ASN A 287 22.85 13.03 4.80
N ALA A 288 22.83 12.07 3.88
CA ALA A 288 22.75 10.66 4.23
C ALA A 288 24.17 10.12 4.42
N PRO A 289 24.79 10.20 5.62
CA PRO A 289 25.97 9.42 5.90
C PRO A 289 25.57 7.95 6.01
N GLY A 290 26.34 7.09 5.34
CA GLY A 290 26.18 5.65 5.42
C GLY A 290 26.55 5.07 6.79
N ASP A 291 25.96 3.90 7.05
CA ASP A 291 26.59 2.70 7.60
C ASP A 291 27.24 2.77 8.99
N ARG A 292 26.76 3.62 9.90
CA ARG A 292 27.26 3.56 11.29
C ARG A 292 26.73 2.37 12.10
N TYR A 293 25.62 1.75 11.68
CA TYR A 293 24.99 0.61 12.36
C TYR A 293 24.38 -0.44 11.41
N GLY A 294 24.84 -0.56 10.16
CA GLY A 294 24.30 -1.53 9.18
C GLY A 294 22.92 -1.16 8.61
N THR A 295 22.19 -0.24 9.25
CA THR A 295 20.98 0.33 8.65
C THR A 295 21.38 1.33 7.57
N LYS A 296 21.09 1.01 6.30
CA LYS A 296 20.96 2.05 5.27
C LYS A 296 19.95 3.08 5.81
N GLY A 297 20.45 4.26 6.20
CA GLY A 297 19.74 5.24 7.02
C GLY A 297 18.29 5.35 6.61
N ALA A 298 17.38 5.12 7.58
CA ALA A 298 15.92 5.11 7.49
C ALA A 298 15.36 5.29 6.06
N CYS A 299 15.68 4.36 5.15
CA CYS A 299 15.19 4.43 3.80
C CYS A 299 13.70 4.11 3.90
N ILE A 300 12.88 5.13 3.66
CA ILE A 300 11.44 4.94 3.59
C ILE A 300 11.17 3.86 2.58
N TYR A 301 10.33 2.93 3.00
CA TYR A 301 9.79 1.89 2.16
C TYR A 301 9.30 2.49 0.83
N PRO A 302 9.68 1.94 -0.34
CA PRO A 302 9.22 2.41 -1.64
C PRO A 302 7.68 2.49 -1.81
N GLY A 303 6.89 1.93 -0.87
CA GLY A 303 5.43 2.03 -0.82
C GLY A 303 4.85 3.42 -0.52
N LEU A 304 5.66 4.48 -0.42
CA LEU A 304 5.16 5.85 -0.53
C LEU A 304 4.30 6.04 -1.79
N TRP A 305 4.62 5.32 -2.86
CA TRP A 305 3.83 5.28 -4.07
C TRP A 305 2.40 4.78 -3.85
N ASN A 306 2.23 3.62 -3.19
CA ASN A 306 0.91 3.05 -2.87
C ASN A 306 0.09 4.03 -2.04
N TRP A 307 0.76 4.68 -1.09
CA TRP A 307 0.10 5.63 -0.23
C TRP A 307 -0.34 6.89 -0.99
N LYS A 308 0.52 7.51 -1.81
CA LYS A 308 0.13 8.62 -2.69
C LYS A 308 -1.03 8.24 -3.60
N ALA A 309 -1.03 7.02 -4.12
CA ALA A 309 -2.11 6.51 -4.97
C ALA A 309 -3.44 6.38 -4.19
N SER A 310 -3.40 5.90 -2.94
CA SER A 310 -4.57 5.86 -2.05
C SER A 310 -5.10 7.25 -1.75
N GLU A 311 -4.24 8.21 -1.38
CA GLU A 311 -4.68 9.58 -1.08
C GLU A 311 -5.29 10.28 -2.29
N THR A 312 -4.70 10.01 -3.45
CA THR A 312 -5.23 10.48 -4.72
C THR A 312 -6.62 9.92 -4.97
N GLN A 313 -6.81 8.61 -4.77
CA GLN A 313 -8.14 8.01 -4.85
C GLN A 313 -9.12 8.65 -3.86
N ASP A 314 -8.69 8.85 -2.62
CA ASP A 314 -9.56 9.37 -1.56
C ASP A 314 -10.07 10.77 -1.87
N LEU A 315 -9.19 11.68 -2.26
CA LEU A 315 -9.56 13.05 -2.64
C LEU A 315 -10.40 13.08 -3.92
N MET A 316 -10.06 12.23 -4.90
CA MET A 316 -10.74 12.13 -6.18
C MET A 316 -12.18 11.62 -6.03
N VAL A 317 -12.37 10.51 -5.31
CA VAL A 317 -13.70 9.95 -5.02
C VAL A 317 -14.50 10.94 -4.18
N GLY A 318 -13.88 11.53 -3.16
CA GLY A 318 -14.51 12.54 -2.33
C GLY A 318 -15.01 13.74 -3.13
N TYR A 319 -14.21 14.27 -4.05
CA TYR A 319 -14.64 15.33 -4.98
C TYR A 319 -15.79 14.86 -5.88
N GLY A 320 -15.65 13.69 -6.52
CA GLY A 320 -16.66 13.15 -7.43
C GLY A 320 -18.03 13.01 -6.78
N LEU A 321 -18.09 12.61 -5.51
CA LEU A 321 -19.32 12.48 -4.75
C LEU A 321 -20.03 13.81 -4.48
N ILE A 322 -19.32 14.94 -4.41
CA ILE A 322 -19.91 16.22 -4.00
C ILE A 322 -19.86 17.30 -5.08
N ALA A 323 -19.29 17.02 -6.25
CA ALA A 323 -19.10 17.99 -7.32
C ALA A 323 -20.41 18.66 -7.80
N GLU A 324 -21.52 17.91 -7.82
CA GLU A 324 -22.86 18.41 -8.19
C GLU A 324 -23.50 19.28 -7.10
N THR A 325 -22.97 19.26 -5.88
CA THR A 325 -23.57 19.96 -4.74
C THR A 325 -23.12 21.42 -4.62
N PHE A 326 -22.05 21.81 -5.33
CA PHE A 326 -21.59 23.20 -5.38
C PHE A 326 -22.56 24.06 -6.16
N THR A 327 -22.95 25.21 -5.59
CA THR A 327 -23.85 26.16 -6.27
C THR A 327 -23.07 27.10 -7.19
N GLU A 328 -23.77 27.85 -8.04
CA GLU A 328 -23.16 28.90 -8.88
C GLU A 328 -22.39 29.94 -8.06
N THR A 329 -22.87 30.27 -6.86
CA THR A 329 -22.20 31.20 -5.94
C THR A 329 -20.97 30.61 -5.26
N GLU A 330 -20.74 29.30 -5.38
CA GLU A 330 -19.60 28.58 -4.82
C GLU A 330 -18.60 28.16 -5.91
N ALA A 331 -18.63 28.80 -7.09
CA ALA A 331 -17.79 28.43 -8.23
C ALA A 331 -16.29 28.42 -7.92
N ASN A 332 -15.79 29.42 -7.16
CA ASN A 332 -14.37 29.45 -6.76
C ASN A 332 -14.06 28.32 -5.75
N LEU A 333 -14.97 28.01 -4.83
CA LEU A 333 -14.80 26.89 -3.91
C LEU A 333 -14.76 25.55 -4.64
N LYS A 334 -15.61 25.37 -5.67
CA LYS A 334 -15.58 24.20 -6.57
C LYS A 334 -14.23 24.10 -7.28
N ALA A 335 -13.70 25.22 -7.76
CA ALA A 335 -12.38 25.27 -8.40
C ALA A 335 -11.25 24.93 -7.42
N ILE A 336 -11.28 25.42 -6.18
CA ILE A 336 -10.32 25.05 -5.12
C ILE A 336 -10.37 23.54 -4.85
N ALA A 337 -11.58 23.00 -4.67
CA ALA A 337 -11.80 21.58 -4.37
C ALA A 337 -11.36 20.65 -5.51
N LEU A 338 -11.57 21.05 -6.76
CA LEU A 338 -11.07 20.31 -7.93
C LEU A 338 -9.54 20.37 -8.03
N ARG A 339 -8.92 21.47 -7.59
CA ARG A 339 -7.51 21.75 -7.84
C ARG A 339 -6.53 20.80 -7.15
N ILE A 340 -6.86 20.34 -5.94
CA ILE A 340 -6.02 19.35 -5.26
C ILE A 340 -5.98 18.03 -6.04
N VAL A 341 -7.03 17.76 -6.82
CA VAL A 341 -7.22 16.53 -7.60
C VAL A 341 -6.56 16.66 -8.98
N THR A 342 -6.81 17.73 -9.75
CA THR A 342 -6.34 17.86 -11.15
C THR A 342 -5.30 18.95 -11.39
N SER A 343 -4.39 18.68 -12.32
CA SER A 343 -3.53 19.69 -12.93
C SER A 343 -4.31 20.53 -13.96
N VAL A 344 -3.79 21.69 -14.36
CA VAL A 344 -4.34 22.49 -15.48
C VAL A 344 -3.21 22.91 -16.42
N GLU A 345 -3.57 23.23 -17.67
CA GLU A 345 -2.61 23.67 -18.69
C GLU A 345 -1.80 24.87 -18.21
N GLY A 346 -0.49 24.87 -18.48
CA GLY A 346 0.43 25.90 -18.00
C GLY A 346 1.05 25.61 -16.63
N ASP A 347 0.64 24.55 -15.92
CA ASP A 347 1.18 24.25 -14.59
C ASP A 347 2.67 23.93 -14.62
N ALA A 348 3.13 23.21 -15.65
CA ALA A 348 4.53 22.86 -15.80
C ALA A 348 5.42 24.11 -15.90
N GLU A 349 5.03 25.07 -16.73
CA GLU A 349 5.73 26.33 -16.92
C GLU A 349 5.62 27.24 -15.70
N ARG A 350 4.44 27.29 -15.06
CA ARG A 350 4.25 28.03 -13.80
C ARG A 350 5.21 27.51 -12.72
N LEU A 351 5.31 26.18 -12.57
CA LEU A 351 6.20 25.52 -11.60
C LEU A 351 7.69 25.80 -11.83
N GLN A 352 8.12 25.92 -13.08
CA GLN A 352 9.53 26.14 -13.41
C GLN A 352 9.98 27.59 -13.19
N ASN A 353 9.05 28.56 -13.27
CA ASN A 353 9.36 29.99 -13.29
C ASN A 353 8.92 30.75 -12.04
N SER A 354 8.51 30.05 -10.97
CA SER A 354 7.98 30.68 -9.76
C SER A 354 8.88 30.47 -8.56
N ASP A 355 9.14 31.56 -7.83
CA ASP A 355 9.71 31.52 -6.48
C ASP A 355 8.68 31.03 -5.44
N GLN A 356 7.40 30.90 -5.82
CA GLN A 356 6.36 30.33 -4.97
C GLN A 356 6.40 28.80 -5.00
N ILE A 357 5.98 28.19 -3.89
CA ILE A 357 5.83 26.74 -3.75
C ILE A 357 4.59 26.29 -4.54
N LEU A 358 4.71 26.18 -5.86
CA LEU A 358 3.63 25.71 -6.71
C LEU A 358 3.55 24.17 -6.67
N LYS A 359 2.33 23.63 -6.78
CA LYS A 359 2.08 22.18 -6.87
C LYS A 359 1.13 21.85 -8.01
N ARG A 360 1.35 20.68 -8.62
CA ARG A 360 0.39 20.07 -9.57
C ARG A 360 -0.74 19.40 -8.79
N GLY A 361 -1.86 19.15 -9.47
CA GLY A 361 -2.87 18.24 -8.94
C GLY A 361 -2.30 16.84 -8.76
N ILE A 362 -2.85 16.09 -7.81
CA ILE A 362 -2.26 14.83 -7.37
C ILE A 362 -2.43 13.69 -8.39
N LEU A 363 -3.43 13.77 -9.28
CA LEU A 363 -3.76 12.72 -10.26
C LEU A 363 -2.69 12.48 -11.32
N GLU A 364 -2.28 13.50 -12.07
CA GLU A 364 -1.41 13.31 -13.25
C GLU A 364 0.02 12.89 -12.85
N TYR A 365 0.44 13.27 -11.65
CA TYR A 365 1.72 12.88 -11.07
C TYR A 365 1.72 11.43 -10.58
N THR A 366 0.62 10.99 -9.98
CA THR A 366 0.59 9.70 -9.27
C THR A 366 0.02 8.56 -10.11
N LEU A 367 -0.98 8.83 -10.95
CA LEU A 367 -1.73 7.76 -11.63
C LEU A 367 -1.39 7.59 -13.11
N HIS A 368 -0.87 8.63 -13.78
CA HIS A 368 -0.58 8.63 -15.22
C HIS A 368 -1.70 7.97 -16.06
N PRO A 369 -2.96 8.45 -15.98
CA PRO A 369 -4.15 7.67 -16.35
C PRO A 369 -4.23 7.29 -17.83
N TYR A 370 -3.60 8.07 -18.71
CA TYR A 370 -3.57 7.84 -20.16
C TYR A 370 -2.35 7.07 -20.66
N THR A 371 -1.41 6.74 -19.77
CA THR A 371 -0.15 6.06 -20.12
C THR A 371 -0.20 4.61 -19.65
N LEU A 372 0.39 3.71 -20.45
CA LEU A 372 0.73 2.37 -19.99
C LEU A 372 1.91 2.49 -19.02
N VAL A 373 1.65 2.27 -17.73
CA VAL A 373 2.65 2.39 -16.67
C VAL A 373 2.53 1.18 -15.77
N THR A 374 2.98 0.02 -16.24
CA THR A 374 3.10 -1.17 -15.40
C THR A 374 4.51 -1.73 -15.45
N GLY A 375 5.18 -1.69 -14.30
CA GLY A 375 6.38 -2.48 -14.03
C GLY A 375 6.00 -3.94 -13.73
N ALA A 376 6.98 -4.84 -13.79
CA ALA A 376 6.81 -6.26 -13.48
C ALA A 376 7.04 -6.55 -11.97
N ASP A 377 6.48 -5.70 -11.10
CA ASP A 377 6.62 -5.79 -9.64
C ASP A 377 5.26 -5.70 -8.95
N ASN A 378 5.17 -6.24 -7.73
CA ASN A 378 3.94 -6.27 -6.95
C ASN A 378 3.34 -4.88 -6.63
N LEU A 379 4.14 -3.82 -6.60
CA LEU A 379 3.70 -2.46 -6.27
C LEU A 379 2.93 -1.80 -7.41
N SER A 380 3.19 -2.20 -8.66
CA SER A 380 2.48 -1.71 -9.85
C SER A 380 0.95 -1.88 -9.81
N THR A 381 0.44 -2.73 -8.92
CA THR A 381 -0.99 -2.99 -8.71
C THR A 381 -1.70 -1.86 -7.95
N SER A 382 -0.99 -1.03 -7.18
CA SER A 382 -1.59 -0.07 -6.25
C SER A 382 -2.31 1.10 -6.93
N THR A 383 -1.90 1.46 -8.15
CA THR A 383 -2.49 2.56 -8.92
C THR A 383 -3.67 2.12 -9.78
N GLN A 384 -3.88 0.81 -9.96
CA GLN A 384 -4.90 0.31 -10.87
C GLN A 384 -6.32 0.58 -10.37
N MET A 385 -6.57 0.38 -9.06
CA MET A 385 -7.88 0.71 -8.47
C MET A 385 -8.18 2.23 -8.52
N PRO A 386 -7.27 3.13 -8.12
CA PRO A 386 -7.47 4.56 -8.30
C PRO A 386 -7.76 4.97 -9.76
N ARG A 387 -7.05 4.39 -10.74
CA ARG A 387 -7.30 4.65 -12.17
C ARG A 387 -8.67 4.15 -12.62
N LEU A 388 -9.08 2.96 -12.17
CA LEU A 388 -10.41 2.43 -12.47
C LEU A 388 -11.51 3.35 -11.95
N GLN A 389 -11.40 3.77 -10.70
CA GLN A 389 -12.33 4.72 -10.07
C GLN A 389 -12.34 6.06 -10.81
N LEU A 390 -11.18 6.56 -11.25
CA LEU A 390 -11.11 7.76 -12.07
C LEU A 390 -11.90 7.60 -13.37
N GLY A 391 -11.66 6.53 -14.13
CA GLY A 391 -12.36 6.27 -15.39
C GLY A 391 -13.87 6.18 -15.21
N ARG A 392 -14.32 5.53 -14.14
CA ARG A 392 -15.73 5.42 -13.76
C ARG A 392 -16.36 6.78 -13.43
N ILE A 393 -15.75 7.53 -12.52
CA ILE A 393 -16.25 8.84 -12.06
C ILE A 393 -16.25 9.86 -13.21
N ALA A 394 -15.18 9.89 -14.01
CA ALA A 394 -15.07 10.79 -15.15
C ALA A 394 -15.92 10.34 -16.36
N GLY A 395 -16.40 9.10 -16.39
CA GLY A 395 -17.05 8.51 -17.57
C GLY A 395 -16.09 8.29 -18.75
N ASP A 396 -14.79 8.18 -18.47
CA ASP A 396 -13.75 7.99 -19.48
C ASP A 396 -13.42 6.50 -19.65
N HIS A 397 -14.10 5.86 -20.61
CA HIS A 397 -13.92 4.44 -20.91
C HIS A 397 -12.49 4.09 -21.37
N GLN A 398 -11.75 5.06 -21.91
CA GLN A 398 -10.36 4.82 -22.32
C GLN A 398 -9.47 4.55 -21.09
N ILE A 399 -9.72 5.21 -19.97
CA ILE A 399 -8.99 4.96 -18.71
C ILE A 399 -9.32 3.56 -18.19
N VAL A 400 -10.59 3.15 -18.23
CA VAL A 400 -11.03 1.81 -17.81
C VAL A 400 -10.39 0.71 -18.68
N GLU A 401 -10.41 0.88 -20.00
CA GLU A 401 -9.77 -0.06 -20.93
C GLU A 401 -8.24 -0.10 -20.72
N ASN A 402 -7.60 1.04 -20.46
CA ASN A 402 -6.18 1.10 -20.13
C ASN A 402 -5.84 0.28 -18.88
N VAL A 403 -6.67 0.32 -17.83
CA VAL A 403 -6.48 -0.49 -16.62
C VAL A 403 -6.56 -1.99 -16.96
N ALA A 404 -7.60 -2.41 -17.69
CA ALA A 404 -7.72 -3.82 -18.07
C ALA A 404 -6.51 -4.30 -18.90
N ARG A 405 -6.05 -3.47 -19.84
CA ARG A 405 -4.86 -3.73 -20.65
C ARG A 405 -3.58 -3.79 -19.82
N ASP A 406 -3.39 -2.86 -18.89
CA ASP A 406 -2.26 -2.83 -17.95
C ASP A 406 -2.22 -4.09 -17.09
N ILE A 407 -3.37 -4.56 -16.60
CA ILE A 407 -3.47 -5.82 -15.86
C ILE A 407 -3.00 -7.00 -16.71
N VAL A 408 -3.38 -7.07 -17.99
CA VAL A 408 -2.91 -8.14 -18.88
C VAL A 408 -1.39 -8.09 -19.05
N PHE A 409 -0.81 -6.91 -19.27
CA PHE A 409 0.64 -6.75 -19.33
C PHE A 409 1.32 -7.15 -18.02
N PHE A 410 0.77 -6.73 -16.89
CA PHE A 410 1.24 -7.13 -15.57
C PHE A 410 1.23 -8.65 -15.43
N LEU A 411 0.12 -9.33 -15.71
CA LEU A 411 0.02 -10.79 -15.58
C LEU A 411 1.07 -11.50 -16.43
N HIS A 412 1.26 -11.09 -17.68
CA HIS A 412 2.25 -11.69 -18.59
C HIS A 412 3.70 -11.42 -18.18
N ASN A 413 3.97 -10.28 -17.55
CA ASN A 413 5.32 -9.91 -17.13
C ASN A 413 5.64 -10.37 -15.70
N PHE A 414 4.64 -10.58 -14.86
CA PHE A 414 4.81 -10.88 -13.44
C PHE A 414 4.74 -12.37 -13.13
N PHE A 415 3.82 -13.12 -13.72
CA PHE A 415 3.74 -14.56 -13.53
C PHE A 415 4.77 -15.29 -14.38
N THR A 416 5.37 -16.33 -13.82
CA THR A 416 6.13 -17.32 -14.58
C THR A 416 5.19 -18.34 -15.23
N GLY A 417 5.73 -19.19 -16.10
CA GLY A 417 5.04 -20.37 -16.61
C GLY A 417 4.70 -21.42 -15.54
N ASP A 418 5.26 -21.30 -14.33
CA ASP A 418 4.90 -22.12 -13.17
C ASP A 418 3.79 -21.47 -12.30
N GLY A 419 3.23 -20.35 -12.76
CA GLY A 419 2.05 -19.74 -12.13
C GLY A 419 2.33 -19.08 -10.78
N LEU A 420 3.60 -18.99 -10.38
CA LEU A 420 4.06 -18.18 -9.26
C LEU A 420 4.56 -16.82 -9.77
N GLY A 421 4.54 -15.80 -8.91
CA GLY A 421 5.15 -14.51 -9.23
C GLY A 421 6.66 -14.62 -9.44
N LYS A 422 7.23 -13.73 -10.26
CA LYS A 422 8.69 -13.61 -10.46
C LYS A 422 9.47 -13.30 -9.19
N GLU A 423 8.81 -12.76 -8.17
CA GLU A 423 9.39 -12.53 -6.84
C GLU A 423 9.58 -13.83 -6.03
N GLY A 424 9.14 -14.98 -6.53
CA GLY A 424 9.43 -16.31 -5.97
C GLY A 424 8.67 -16.66 -4.68
N SER A 425 8.07 -15.67 -4.01
CA SER A 425 7.32 -15.87 -2.77
C SER A 425 5.83 -16.14 -3.00
N PRO A 426 5.23 -17.14 -2.33
CA PRO A 426 3.79 -17.34 -2.32
C PRO A 426 3.02 -16.11 -1.79
N SER A 427 3.59 -15.37 -0.82
CA SER A 427 2.97 -14.15 -0.30
C SER A 427 2.97 -12.99 -1.29
N TYR A 428 3.99 -12.93 -2.16
CA TYR A 428 4.18 -11.85 -3.12
C TYR A 428 3.75 -12.23 -4.54
N THR A 429 3.03 -13.33 -4.73
CA THR A 429 2.42 -13.69 -6.03
C THR A 429 1.29 -12.70 -6.45
N SER A 430 1.20 -11.53 -5.80
CA SER A 430 0.40 -10.34 -6.15
C SER A 430 -1.10 -10.57 -6.26
N TRP A 431 -1.66 -11.31 -5.30
CA TRP A 431 -3.11 -11.55 -5.21
C TRP A 431 -3.98 -10.29 -5.13
N GLY A 432 -3.42 -9.15 -4.72
CA GLY A 432 -4.12 -7.87 -4.68
C GLY A 432 -4.70 -7.43 -6.03
N ILE A 433 -4.09 -7.86 -7.15
CA ILE A 433 -4.62 -7.54 -8.49
C ILE A 433 -5.97 -8.19 -8.75
N ALA A 434 -6.27 -9.32 -8.10
CA ALA A 434 -7.55 -10.02 -8.25
C ALA A 434 -8.73 -9.17 -7.81
N SER A 435 -8.56 -8.30 -6.80
CA SER A 435 -9.59 -7.37 -6.36
C SER A 435 -9.90 -6.31 -7.43
N VAL A 436 -8.89 -5.83 -8.16
CA VAL A 436 -9.09 -4.89 -9.28
C VAL A 436 -9.74 -5.61 -10.46
N MET A 437 -9.26 -6.81 -10.80
CA MET A 437 -9.86 -7.65 -11.84
C MET A 437 -11.34 -7.94 -11.56
N SER A 438 -11.66 -8.26 -10.30
CA SER A 438 -13.02 -8.46 -9.82
C SER A 438 -13.88 -7.21 -9.95
N ALA A 439 -13.31 -6.02 -9.69
CA ALA A 439 -14.04 -4.77 -9.83
C ALA A 439 -14.36 -4.48 -11.31
N CYS A 440 -13.43 -4.73 -12.24
CA CYS A 440 -13.67 -4.53 -13.67
C CYS A 440 -14.57 -5.60 -14.31
N GLN A 441 -14.77 -6.75 -13.64
CA GLN A 441 -15.42 -7.90 -14.24
C GLN A 441 -16.86 -7.56 -14.67
N GLY A 442 -17.18 -7.81 -15.94
CA GLY A 442 -18.51 -7.55 -16.50
C GLY A 442 -18.74 -6.11 -16.96
N GLU A 443 -17.79 -5.19 -16.80
CA GLU A 443 -17.92 -3.83 -17.32
C GLU A 443 -17.88 -3.82 -18.85
N ARG A 444 -18.85 -3.13 -19.46
CA ARG A 444 -18.92 -2.99 -20.91
C ARG A 444 -17.80 -2.09 -21.40
N VAL A 445 -17.17 -2.50 -22.50
CA VAL A 445 -16.17 -1.68 -23.19
C VAL A 445 -16.50 -1.62 -24.67
N ASP A 446 -16.43 -0.41 -25.23
CA ASP A 446 -16.52 -0.19 -26.67
C ASP A 446 -15.14 -0.41 -27.29
N SER A 447 -14.74 -1.68 -27.41
CA SER A 447 -13.51 -2.02 -28.12
C SER A 447 -13.84 -2.36 -29.57
N ASP A 448 -13.29 -1.57 -30.49
CA ASP A 448 -13.38 -1.79 -31.94
C ASP A 448 -12.48 -2.96 -32.41
N ARG A 449 -11.65 -3.49 -31.51
CA ARG A 449 -10.65 -4.52 -31.78
C ARG A 449 -10.85 -5.74 -30.88
N PRO A 450 -10.49 -6.95 -31.35
CA PRO A 450 -10.45 -8.13 -30.51
C PRO A 450 -9.41 -7.95 -29.39
N CYS A 451 -9.89 -7.88 -28.14
CA CYS A 451 -9.05 -7.79 -26.94
C CYS A 451 -9.13 -9.12 -26.16
N PRO A 452 -8.00 -9.68 -25.69
CA PRO A 452 -7.99 -11.00 -25.04
C PRO A 452 -8.69 -11.03 -23.67
N TYR A 453 -8.97 -9.86 -23.10
CA TYR A 453 -9.65 -9.65 -21.82
C TYR A 453 -11.11 -9.20 -21.99
N VAL A 454 -11.67 -9.26 -23.21
CA VAL A 454 -13.07 -8.92 -23.48
C VAL A 454 -13.81 -10.18 -23.89
N ASN A 455 -14.92 -10.45 -23.20
CA ASN A 455 -15.83 -11.53 -23.57
C ASN A 455 -16.58 -11.14 -24.86
N PRO A 456 -16.42 -11.89 -25.97
CA PRO A 456 -16.99 -11.52 -27.26
C PRO A 456 -18.53 -11.68 -27.32
N GLN A 457 -19.14 -12.43 -26.40
CA GLN A 457 -20.60 -12.59 -26.35
C GLN A 457 -21.28 -11.44 -25.61
N THR A 458 -20.67 -10.92 -24.54
CA THR A 458 -21.26 -9.87 -23.71
C THR A 458 -20.68 -8.48 -23.98
N SER A 459 -19.58 -8.39 -24.73
CA SER A 459 -18.81 -7.16 -24.94
C SER A 459 -18.39 -6.50 -23.63
N SER A 460 -17.93 -7.32 -22.69
CA SER A 460 -17.54 -6.87 -21.35
C SER A 460 -16.17 -7.41 -20.94
N ILE A 461 -15.50 -6.71 -20.03
CA ILE A 461 -14.23 -7.13 -19.44
C ILE A 461 -14.40 -8.49 -18.72
N ASP A 462 -13.47 -9.40 -18.97
CA ASP A 462 -13.38 -10.74 -18.39
C ASP A 462 -11.92 -11.11 -18.09
N LEU A 463 -11.37 -10.49 -17.05
CA LEU A 463 -9.98 -10.68 -16.63
C LEU A 463 -9.80 -11.98 -15.84
N LEU A 464 -10.83 -12.40 -15.09
CA LEU A 464 -10.76 -13.57 -14.22
C LEU A 464 -10.74 -14.90 -15.00
N SER A 465 -11.22 -14.88 -16.26
CA SER A 465 -11.17 -16.06 -17.15
C SER A 465 -9.85 -16.21 -17.90
N LEU A 466 -8.91 -15.25 -17.77
CA LEU A 466 -7.65 -15.29 -18.51
C LEU A 466 -6.85 -16.56 -18.19
N PRO A 467 -6.37 -17.31 -19.21
CA PRO A 467 -5.64 -18.55 -18.98
C PRO A 467 -4.43 -18.42 -18.03
N ILE A 468 -3.67 -17.33 -18.16
CA ILE A 468 -2.50 -17.06 -17.32
C ILE A 468 -2.86 -16.93 -15.83
N PHE A 469 -3.97 -16.24 -15.52
CA PHE A 469 -4.44 -16.06 -14.16
C PHE A 469 -4.98 -17.37 -13.58
N LYS A 470 -5.78 -18.11 -14.36
CA LYS A 470 -6.32 -19.42 -13.96
C LYS A 470 -5.22 -20.46 -13.72
N HIS A 471 -4.17 -20.43 -14.53
CA HIS A 471 -3.00 -21.27 -14.35
C HIS A 471 -2.29 -20.98 -13.02
N GLY A 472 -2.08 -19.68 -12.72
CA GLY A 472 -1.50 -19.22 -11.46
C GLY A 472 -2.31 -19.60 -10.21
N LEU A 473 -3.64 -19.42 -10.23
CA LEU A 473 -4.54 -19.80 -9.12
C LEU A 473 -4.38 -21.26 -8.70
N GLY A 474 -4.25 -22.13 -9.70
CA GLY A 474 -4.10 -23.57 -9.47
C GLY A 474 -2.74 -23.96 -8.94
N GLN A 475 -1.68 -23.49 -9.60
CA GLN A 475 -0.30 -23.83 -9.22
C GLN A 475 0.10 -23.24 -7.89
N PHE A 476 -0.52 -22.14 -7.47
CA PHE A 476 -0.34 -21.60 -6.13
C PHE A 476 -0.57 -22.64 -5.03
N LEU A 477 -1.61 -23.47 -5.15
CA LEU A 477 -1.91 -24.53 -4.17
C LEU A 477 -0.73 -25.50 -4.01
N LEU A 478 0.04 -25.72 -5.07
CA LEU A 478 1.21 -26.60 -5.11
C LEU A 478 2.37 -26.08 -4.27
N THR A 479 2.30 -24.85 -3.75
CA THR A 479 3.28 -24.26 -2.83
C THR A 479 2.98 -24.51 -1.35
N GLY A 480 1.96 -25.31 -1.01
CA GLY A 480 1.54 -25.57 0.37
C GLY A 480 2.17 -26.82 1.01
N PHE A 481 2.42 -26.75 2.32
CA PHE A 481 2.68 -27.91 3.19
C PHE A 481 1.40 -28.73 3.47
N PRO A 482 1.50 -30.01 3.88
CA PRO A 482 0.34 -30.86 4.15
C PRO A 482 -0.71 -30.31 5.14
N ASN A 483 -0.32 -29.36 6.01
CA ASN A 483 -1.21 -28.69 6.95
C ASN A 483 -1.96 -27.48 6.35
N GLY A 484 -1.76 -27.16 5.07
CA GLY A 484 -2.43 -26.02 4.43
C GLY A 484 -1.71 -24.69 4.54
N ARG A 485 -0.48 -24.64 5.08
CA ARG A 485 0.33 -23.41 5.11
C ARG A 485 1.19 -23.28 3.85
N PRO A 486 1.43 -22.06 3.34
CA PRO A 486 2.41 -21.86 2.28
C PRO A 486 3.81 -22.21 2.77
N VAL A 487 4.66 -22.69 1.86
CA VAL A 487 6.11 -22.73 2.10
C VAL A 487 6.63 -21.29 2.15
N THR A 488 7.49 -20.99 3.13
CA THR A 488 8.00 -19.65 3.41
C THR A 488 9.26 -19.31 2.61
N TRP A 489 9.18 -19.37 1.28
CA TRP A 489 10.28 -18.95 0.39
C TRP A 489 10.43 -17.44 0.34
N GLU A 490 11.68 -16.95 0.34
CA GLU A 490 12.02 -15.53 0.23
C GLU A 490 11.29 -14.68 1.28
N ASP A 491 11.05 -13.39 1.00
CA ASP A 491 10.10 -12.62 1.79
C ASP A 491 8.70 -13.26 1.67
N CYS A 492 8.35 -14.20 2.55
CA CYS A 492 7.01 -14.77 2.67
C CYS A 492 6.50 -14.62 4.09
N VAL A 493 5.34 -13.95 4.23
CA VAL A 493 4.68 -13.82 5.54
C VAL A 493 4.28 -15.21 6.03
N ILE A 494 4.64 -15.54 7.27
CA ILE A 494 4.16 -16.77 7.92
C ILE A 494 2.64 -16.66 8.10
N ARG A 495 1.89 -17.60 7.51
CA ARG A 495 0.42 -17.60 7.53
C ARG A 495 -0.12 -18.87 8.17
N ALA A 496 -1.30 -18.74 8.78
CA ALA A 496 -2.02 -19.89 9.33
C ALA A 496 -2.59 -20.81 8.23
N ALA A 497 -2.88 -20.27 7.04
CA ALA A 497 -3.42 -20.98 5.88
C ALA A 497 -3.04 -20.28 4.56
N MET A 498 -3.18 -20.98 3.43
CA MET A 498 -3.09 -20.41 2.09
C MET A 498 -4.18 -19.34 1.87
N PRO A 499 -3.87 -18.17 1.26
CA PRO A 499 -4.86 -17.19 0.84
C PRO A 499 -5.66 -17.71 -0.36
N LEU A 500 -6.92 -18.07 -0.15
CA LEU A 500 -7.80 -18.66 -1.17
C LEU A 500 -8.86 -17.67 -1.68
N GLU A 501 -8.85 -16.44 -1.18
CA GLU A 501 -9.80 -15.38 -1.57
C GLU A 501 -9.80 -15.13 -3.09
N PRO A 502 -8.66 -15.13 -3.81
CA PRO A 502 -8.65 -14.98 -5.26
C PRO A 502 -9.37 -16.13 -6.00
N LEU A 503 -9.30 -17.36 -5.48
CA LEU A 503 -10.04 -18.49 -6.04
C LEU A 503 -11.54 -18.31 -5.82
N ALA A 504 -11.94 -17.83 -4.63
CA ALA A 504 -13.33 -17.55 -4.31
C ALA A 504 -13.91 -16.45 -5.20
N LEU A 505 -13.16 -15.37 -5.42
CA LEU A 505 -13.54 -14.29 -6.34
C LEU A 505 -13.69 -14.79 -7.77
N ALA A 506 -12.71 -15.55 -8.28
CA ALA A 506 -12.77 -16.12 -9.62
C ALA A 506 -13.97 -17.05 -9.79
N GLU A 507 -14.26 -17.91 -8.81
CA GLU A 507 -15.39 -18.83 -8.86
C GLU A 507 -16.73 -18.07 -8.80
N LYS A 508 -16.88 -17.12 -7.88
CA LYS A 508 -18.11 -16.34 -7.68
C LYS A 508 -18.47 -15.48 -8.89
N LEU A 509 -17.47 -14.96 -9.60
CA LEU A 509 -17.65 -14.03 -10.72
C LEU A 509 -17.50 -14.68 -12.10
N GLY A 510 -17.56 -16.01 -12.17
CA GLY A 510 -17.63 -16.75 -13.43
C GLY A 510 -16.29 -17.04 -14.13
N GLY A 511 -15.16 -16.58 -13.58
CA GLY A 511 -13.82 -16.94 -14.08
C GLY A 511 -13.50 -18.43 -13.86
N GLY A 512 -13.98 -18.98 -12.74
CA GLY A 512 -13.97 -20.40 -12.40
C GLY A 512 -12.60 -20.97 -12.04
N ILE A 513 -12.61 -21.97 -11.15
CA ILE A 513 -11.40 -22.68 -10.72
C ILE A 513 -11.06 -23.82 -11.70
N PRO A 514 -9.79 -24.02 -12.08
CA PRO A 514 -9.43 -25.12 -12.97
C PRO A 514 -9.78 -26.48 -12.36
N VAL A 515 -10.37 -27.36 -13.19
CA VAL A 515 -10.92 -28.66 -12.78
C VAL A 515 -9.91 -29.54 -12.04
N ALA A 516 -8.64 -29.48 -12.44
CA ALA A 516 -7.56 -30.27 -11.82
C ALA A 516 -7.35 -29.97 -10.32
N TYR A 517 -7.73 -28.79 -9.85
CA TYR A 517 -7.50 -28.35 -8.47
C TYR A 517 -8.74 -28.45 -7.58
N ARG A 518 -9.94 -28.55 -8.17
CA ARG A 518 -11.20 -28.71 -7.44
C ARG A 518 -11.21 -29.89 -6.45
N PRO A 519 -10.61 -31.07 -6.74
CA PRO A 519 -10.59 -32.17 -5.79
C PRO A 519 -9.96 -31.81 -4.43
N TYR A 520 -9.05 -30.84 -4.38
CA TYR A 520 -8.35 -30.40 -3.17
C TYR A 520 -9.08 -29.30 -2.39
N LEU A 521 -10.22 -28.84 -2.89
CA LEU A 521 -10.95 -27.71 -2.33
C LEU A 521 -12.35 -28.15 -1.87
N ASP A 522 -12.79 -27.58 -0.76
CA ASP A 522 -14.20 -27.50 -0.39
C ASP A 522 -14.69 -26.11 -0.82
N ILE A 523 -15.70 -26.08 -1.68
CA ILE A 523 -16.24 -24.86 -2.28
C ILE A 523 -17.70 -24.74 -1.85
N ASP A 524 -18.00 -23.67 -1.12
CA ASP A 524 -19.32 -23.29 -0.66
C ASP A 524 -19.44 -21.77 -0.72
N LEU A 525 -20.02 -21.26 -1.81
CA LEU A 525 -20.09 -19.82 -2.08
C LEU A 525 -21.06 -19.06 -1.15
N ASP A 526 -21.86 -19.79 -0.36
CA ASP A 526 -22.79 -19.22 0.60
C ASP A 526 -22.18 -19.09 2.01
N ARG A 527 -20.96 -19.59 2.21
CA ARG A 527 -20.21 -19.53 3.47
C ARG A 527 -19.07 -18.52 3.40
N GLU A 528 -18.66 -18.01 4.56
CA GLU A 528 -17.44 -17.20 4.69
C GLU A 528 -16.37 -17.88 5.59
N PRO A 529 -15.11 -18.00 5.12
CA PRO A 529 -14.69 -17.91 3.72
C PRO A 529 -15.36 -18.98 2.84
N ALA A 530 -15.52 -18.67 1.54
CA ALA A 530 -16.25 -19.51 0.58
C ALA A 530 -15.49 -20.75 0.09
N ILE A 531 -14.16 -20.77 0.26
CA ILE A 531 -13.31 -21.86 -0.20
C ILE A 531 -12.33 -22.24 0.90
N TYR A 532 -12.22 -23.55 1.15
CA TYR A 532 -11.25 -24.14 2.06
C TYR A 532 -10.39 -25.17 1.34
N LEU A 533 -9.15 -25.32 1.80
CA LEU A 533 -8.34 -26.48 1.47
C LEU A 533 -8.85 -27.71 2.23
N LYS A 534 -8.97 -28.83 1.51
CA LYS A 534 -9.15 -30.13 2.16
C LYS A 534 -7.85 -30.52 2.84
N LEU A 535 -7.94 -30.74 4.15
CA LEU A 535 -6.80 -31.15 4.97
C LEU A 535 -6.93 -32.63 5.37
N PRO A 536 -5.81 -33.36 5.44
CA PRO A 536 -4.47 -32.94 5.04
C PRO A 536 -4.34 -32.86 3.50
N MET A 537 -3.57 -31.90 3.01
CA MET A 537 -3.40 -31.72 1.56
C MET A 537 -2.71 -32.96 0.95
N THR A 538 -3.31 -33.52 -0.11
CA THR A 538 -2.80 -34.69 -0.84
C THR A 538 -2.23 -34.32 -2.21
N LEU A 539 -1.50 -33.19 -2.26
CA LEU A 539 -0.93 -32.70 -3.51
C LEU A 539 0.25 -33.56 -3.98
N PRO A 540 0.50 -33.64 -5.30
CA PRO A 540 1.67 -34.35 -5.83
C PRO A 540 2.97 -33.64 -5.47
N SER A 541 4.10 -34.33 -5.60
CA SER A 541 5.39 -33.65 -5.71
C SER A 541 5.35 -32.71 -6.92
N HIS A 542 5.97 -31.55 -6.82
CA HIS A 542 5.89 -30.54 -7.87
C HIS A 542 7.22 -29.83 -8.07
N LEU A 543 7.52 -29.54 -9.33
CA LEU A 543 8.67 -28.78 -9.78
C LEU A 543 8.17 -27.47 -10.38
N LEU A 544 8.61 -26.35 -9.83
CA LEU A 544 8.44 -25.02 -10.39
C LEU A 544 9.74 -24.68 -11.12
N GLY A 545 9.85 -25.08 -12.39
CA GLY A 545 11.11 -25.08 -13.14
C GLY A 545 11.64 -23.69 -13.45
N GLN A 546 10.77 -22.75 -13.81
CA GLN A 546 11.13 -21.34 -14.06
C GLN A 546 11.38 -20.58 -12.77
N ASN A 547 10.60 -20.82 -11.70
CA ASN A 547 10.88 -20.24 -10.39
C ASN A 547 12.06 -20.90 -9.68
N ARG A 548 12.55 -22.03 -10.19
CA ARG A 548 13.64 -22.83 -9.61
C ARG A 548 13.36 -23.22 -8.16
N LYS A 549 12.17 -23.80 -7.94
CA LYS A 549 11.74 -24.31 -6.63
C LYS A 549 11.12 -25.69 -6.80
N ALA A 550 11.16 -26.50 -5.75
CA ALA A 550 10.56 -27.81 -5.79
C ALA A 550 9.98 -28.20 -4.43
N ILE A 551 8.89 -28.96 -4.46
CA ILE A 551 8.34 -29.59 -3.27
C ILE A 551 8.14 -31.07 -3.53
N VAL A 552 8.80 -31.88 -2.73
CA VAL A 552 8.77 -33.33 -2.78
C VAL A 552 7.87 -33.84 -1.68
N ARG A 553 6.83 -34.62 -2.02
CA ARG A 553 5.81 -35.06 -1.05
C ARG A 553 5.78 -36.58 -0.91
N SER A 554 5.52 -37.05 0.31
CA SER A 554 5.36 -38.47 0.58
C SER A 554 4.50 -38.73 1.81
N GLY A 555 3.97 -39.95 1.92
CA GLY A 555 3.10 -40.35 3.02
C GLY A 555 1.70 -39.74 2.93
N GLU A 556 0.83 -40.20 3.82
CA GLU A 556 -0.58 -39.80 3.86
C GLU A 556 -1.00 -39.47 5.29
N ALA A 557 -2.05 -38.68 5.41
CA ALA A 557 -2.66 -38.30 6.69
C ALA A 557 -1.61 -37.82 7.71
N LYS A 558 -1.62 -38.39 8.93
CA LYS A 558 -0.65 -38.09 10.01
C LYS A 558 0.82 -38.37 9.67
N ASN A 559 1.07 -39.09 8.58
CA ASN A 559 2.41 -39.44 8.11
C ASN A 559 2.82 -38.64 6.87
N ALA A 560 2.00 -37.68 6.43
CA ALA A 560 2.33 -36.79 5.33
C ALA A 560 3.61 -35.99 5.65
N ARG A 561 4.45 -35.85 4.64
CA ARG A 561 5.74 -35.16 4.68
C ARG A 561 5.90 -34.36 3.40
N ALA A 562 6.61 -33.25 3.53
CA ALA A 562 7.01 -32.45 2.39
C ALA A 562 8.43 -31.93 2.63
N LEU A 563 9.27 -32.05 1.61
CA LEU A 563 10.57 -31.42 1.54
C LEU A 563 10.50 -30.33 0.47
N SER A 564 10.76 -29.10 0.86
CA SER A 564 10.90 -27.97 -0.05
C SER A 564 12.38 -27.72 -0.30
N ILE A 565 12.74 -27.45 -1.56
CA ILE A 565 14.05 -26.94 -1.95
C ILE A 565 13.86 -25.67 -2.75
N ASP A 566 14.58 -24.63 -2.35
CA ASP A 566 14.67 -23.36 -3.03
C ASP A 566 16.05 -23.22 -3.68
N TYR A 567 16.09 -23.19 -5.00
CA TYR A 567 17.32 -23.10 -5.78
C TYR A 567 17.25 -21.95 -6.78
N THR A 568 16.46 -20.92 -6.45
CA THR A 568 16.29 -19.75 -7.28
C THR A 568 17.58 -18.96 -7.46
N GLU A 569 17.63 -18.22 -8.57
CA GLU A 569 18.53 -17.08 -8.68
C GLU A 569 17.93 -15.87 -7.95
N ARG A 570 18.75 -14.83 -7.74
CA ARG A 570 18.31 -13.62 -7.06
C ARG A 570 17.13 -12.96 -7.77
N VAL A 571 16.03 -12.84 -7.03
CA VAL A 571 14.81 -12.12 -7.38
C VAL A 571 14.59 -10.91 -6.46
N GLY A 572 13.55 -10.10 -6.70
CA GLY A 572 13.32 -8.84 -5.98
C GLY A 572 13.24 -8.98 -4.45
N HIS A 573 12.61 -10.05 -3.97
CA HIS A 573 12.42 -10.35 -2.54
C HIS A 573 13.38 -11.42 -1.99
N TYR A 574 14.47 -11.66 -2.71
CA TYR A 574 15.40 -12.76 -2.44
C TYR A 574 16.05 -12.70 -1.06
N HIS A 575 16.17 -13.87 -0.43
CA HIS A 575 17.02 -14.13 0.73
C HIS A 575 18.35 -14.73 0.28
N MET A 576 19.47 -14.43 0.95
CA MET A 576 20.77 -15.04 0.62
C MET A 576 20.81 -16.51 1.07
N ALA A 577 20.04 -17.35 0.38
CA ALA A 577 19.67 -18.69 0.80
C ALA A 577 19.77 -19.69 -0.37
N PRO A 578 20.90 -19.75 -1.11
CA PRO A 578 20.97 -20.62 -2.28
C PRO A 578 20.82 -22.09 -1.87
N LEU A 579 20.07 -22.86 -2.64
CA LEU A 579 19.78 -24.28 -2.38
C LEU A 579 19.12 -24.54 -1.01
N ASN A 580 18.48 -23.56 -0.39
CA ASN A 580 17.85 -23.68 0.93
C ASN A 580 16.77 -24.78 0.99
N LEU A 581 16.53 -25.30 2.19
CA LEU A 581 15.65 -26.44 2.43
C LEU A 581 14.69 -26.16 3.57
N SER A 582 13.46 -26.65 3.43
CA SER A 582 12.49 -26.70 4.52
C SER A 582 11.86 -28.09 4.57
N LEU A 583 11.68 -28.63 5.77
CA LEU A 583 11.16 -29.97 5.99
C LEU A 583 9.91 -29.90 6.85
N PHE A 584 8.81 -30.46 6.35
CA PHE A 584 7.59 -30.70 7.09
C PHE A 584 7.38 -32.18 7.33
N ALA A 585 7.12 -32.57 8.58
CA ALA A 585 6.67 -33.90 8.94
C ALA A 585 5.97 -33.89 10.31
N LYS A 586 5.12 -34.89 10.55
CA LYS A 586 4.42 -35.07 11.85
C LYS A 586 3.55 -33.88 12.25
N GLY A 587 3.04 -33.11 11.29
CA GLY A 587 2.20 -31.94 11.54
C GLY A 587 2.98 -30.65 11.78
N HIS A 588 4.32 -30.69 11.75
CA HIS A 588 5.18 -29.56 12.05
C HIS A 588 6.24 -29.36 10.97
N GLU A 589 6.68 -28.12 10.84
CA GLU A 589 7.94 -27.82 10.18
C GLU A 589 9.07 -28.22 11.15
N LEU A 590 9.97 -29.09 10.69
CA LEU A 590 11.12 -29.59 11.44
C LEU A 590 12.42 -28.88 11.03
N ALA A 591 12.47 -28.38 9.79
CA ALA A 591 13.44 -27.41 9.33
C ALA A 591 12.66 -26.27 8.68
N THR A 592 12.75 -25.08 9.25
CA THR A 592 11.91 -23.93 8.92
C THR A 592 12.74 -22.86 8.25
N ASP A 593 12.09 -22.11 7.35
CA ASP A 593 12.56 -20.80 6.93
C ASP A 593 11.76 -19.71 7.67
N LEU A 594 12.45 -18.69 8.16
CA LEU A 594 11.85 -17.59 8.92
C LEU A 594 10.92 -16.72 8.06
N GLY A 595 11.09 -16.74 6.72
CA GLY A 595 10.30 -15.94 5.82
C GLY A 595 10.43 -14.44 6.13
N TYR A 596 9.35 -13.69 5.97
CA TYR A 596 9.34 -12.23 6.09
C TYR A 596 8.85 -11.73 7.44
N LEU A 597 9.63 -10.84 8.06
CA LEU A 597 9.31 -10.24 9.37
C LEU A 597 8.84 -8.77 9.25
N GLY A 598 8.60 -8.29 8.01
CA GLY A 598 8.16 -6.92 7.71
C GLY A 598 9.31 -6.04 7.18
N SER A 599 9.02 -5.16 6.21
CA SER A 599 10.04 -4.47 5.38
C SER A 599 11.03 -3.64 6.15
N THR A 600 10.63 -3.17 7.33
CA THR A 600 11.38 -2.26 8.17
C THR A 600 11.76 -2.87 9.52
N HIS A 601 11.50 -4.17 9.73
CA HIS A 601 11.95 -4.88 10.92
C HIS A 601 13.47 -5.10 10.84
N PHE A 602 14.23 -4.83 11.90
CA PHE A 602 15.70 -4.96 11.88
C PHE A 602 16.15 -6.37 11.48
N MET A 603 15.52 -7.42 12.02
CA MET A 603 15.77 -8.79 11.56
C MET A 603 15.51 -9.01 10.06
N THR A 604 14.58 -8.28 9.42
CA THR A 604 14.38 -8.35 7.97
C THR A 604 15.57 -7.80 7.19
N VAL A 605 16.14 -6.69 7.69
CA VAL A 605 17.23 -5.98 7.02
C VAL A 605 18.57 -6.66 7.29
N ASP A 606 18.78 -7.09 8.53
CA ASP A 606 20.10 -7.46 9.04
C ASP A 606 20.30 -8.97 9.23
N TRP A 607 19.22 -9.76 9.37
CA TRP A 607 19.32 -11.19 9.70
C TRP A 607 18.78 -12.13 8.63
N ILE A 608 17.47 -12.10 8.33
CA ILE A 608 16.83 -13.08 7.44
C ILE A 608 17.33 -12.98 5.99
N LYS A 609 18.09 -11.95 5.63
CA LYS A 609 18.71 -11.81 4.32
C LYS A 609 20.14 -12.36 4.28
N THR A 610 20.58 -13.07 5.32
CA THR A 610 21.93 -13.61 5.45
C THR A 610 21.93 -15.13 5.41
N PHE A 611 23.01 -15.72 4.86
CA PHE A 611 23.20 -17.18 4.82
C PHE A 611 22.92 -17.90 6.15
N PRO A 612 23.45 -17.44 7.31
CA PRO A 612 23.27 -18.14 8.57
C PRO A 612 21.82 -18.22 9.06
N ALA A 613 20.91 -17.42 8.50
CA ALA A 613 19.49 -17.49 8.84
C ALA A 613 18.74 -18.66 8.18
N HIS A 614 19.37 -19.37 7.23
CA HIS A 614 18.71 -20.40 6.41
C HIS A 614 19.36 -21.78 6.54
N ASN A 615 18.65 -22.81 6.09
CA ASN A 615 19.11 -24.19 6.08
C ASN A 615 20.00 -24.47 4.86
N THR A 616 21.05 -23.66 4.68
CA THR A 616 21.99 -23.77 3.56
C THR A 616 23.45 -23.79 4.01
N ALA A 617 24.36 -24.15 3.09
CA ALA A 617 25.78 -24.12 3.36
C ALA A 617 26.31 -22.68 3.25
N THR A 618 26.80 -22.13 4.35
CA THR A 618 27.43 -20.80 4.38
C THR A 618 28.79 -20.82 3.71
N ILE A 619 28.99 -19.88 2.78
CA ILE A 619 30.29 -19.55 2.21
C ILE A 619 30.85 -18.36 2.97
N ARG A 620 32.13 -18.42 3.34
CA ARG A 620 32.83 -17.35 4.06
C ARG A 620 33.94 -16.75 3.20
N ALA A 621 34.15 -15.45 3.35
CA ALA A 621 35.26 -14.72 2.76
C ALA A 621 36.55 -15.04 3.52
N GLU A 622 37.69 -14.55 3.02
CA GLU A 622 39.00 -14.78 3.64
C GLU A 622 39.10 -14.20 5.07
N ASP A 623 38.33 -13.14 5.37
CA ASP A 623 38.22 -12.53 6.71
C ASP A 623 37.29 -13.30 7.66
N GLY A 624 36.59 -14.32 7.16
CA GLY A 624 35.67 -15.16 7.92
C GLY A 624 34.22 -14.68 7.90
N ASP A 625 33.90 -13.53 7.30
CA ASP A 625 32.53 -13.04 7.19
C ASP A 625 31.73 -13.78 6.10
N PRO A 626 30.39 -13.88 6.20
CA PRO A 626 29.58 -14.46 5.14
C PRO A 626 29.78 -13.72 3.82
N MET A 627 30.08 -14.45 2.74
CA MET A 627 30.20 -13.83 1.41
C MET A 627 28.83 -13.45 0.86
N GLY A 628 28.76 -12.28 0.21
CA GLY A 628 27.68 -11.98 -0.72
C GLY A 628 27.81 -12.87 -1.96
N THR A 629 26.79 -13.67 -2.25
CA THR A 629 26.76 -14.57 -3.41
C THR A 629 25.53 -14.28 -4.27
N ASP A 630 25.37 -13.01 -4.62
CA ASP A 630 24.19 -12.47 -5.29
C ASP A 630 23.81 -13.19 -6.59
N ASN A 631 24.73 -13.94 -7.17
CA ASN A 631 24.56 -14.68 -8.42
C ASN A 631 24.55 -16.20 -8.26
N LEU A 632 24.78 -16.73 -7.05
CA LEU A 632 24.77 -18.17 -6.82
C LEU A 632 23.34 -18.68 -6.91
N ARG A 633 23.09 -19.57 -7.87
CA ARG A 633 21.82 -20.20 -8.17
C ARG A 633 21.99 -21.71 -8.22
N GLY A 634 20.88 -22.44 -8.24
CA GLY A 634 20.93 -23.87 -8.57
C GLY A 634 20.37 -24.15 -9.94
N ASP A 635 21.02 -25.03 -10.69
CA ASP A 635 20.50 -25.71 -11.86
C ASP A 635 20.01 -27.10 -11.46
N LEU A 636 18.81 -27.44 -11.95
CA LEU A 636 18.21 -28.75 -11.73
C LEU A 636 18.95 -29.80 -12.54
N ARG A 637 19.54 -30.79 -11.85
CA ARG A 637 20.18 -31.95 -12.48
C ARG A 637 19.19 -33.09 -12.67
N TYR A 638 18.39 -33.38 -11.66
CA TYR A 638 17.25 -34.31 -11.78
C TYR A 638 16.18 -34.10 -10.71
N PHE A 639 14.96 -34.53 -11.01
CA PHE A 639 13.82 -34.59 -10.09
C PHE A 639 13.13 -35.96 -10.24
N VAL A 640 12.98 -36.69 -9.14
CA VAL A 640 12.49 -38.07 -9.12
C VAL A 640 11.32 -38.19 -8.16
N ASP A 641 10.16 -38.58 -8.71
CA ASP A 641 8.91 -38.79 -7.98
C ASP A 641 8.41 -40.23 -8.16
N MET A 642 9.04 -41.21 -7.49
CA MET A 642 8.66 -42.62 -7.58
C MET A 642 7.94 -43.11 -6.32
N PRO A 643 7.13 -44.19 -6.39
CA PRO A 643 6.60 -44.84 -5.20
C PRO A 643 7.74 -45.25 -4.24
N GLY A 644 7.66 -44.82 -2.98
CA GLY A 644 8.64 -45.17 -1.93
C GLY A 644 10.00 -44.45 -2.00
N PHE A 645 10.33 -43.77 -3.10
CA PHE A 645 11.58 -43.02 -3.23
C PHE A 645 11.37 -41.70 -3.96
N LYS A 646 11.86 -40.63 -3.34
CA LYS A 646 11.84 -39.28 -3.91
C LYS A 646 13.24 -38.70 -3.82
N SER A 647 13.66 -37.96 -4.83
CA SER A 647 14.97 -37.31 -4.84
C SER A 647 14.98 -36.10 -5.76
N ILE A 648 15.81 -35.12 -5.46
CA ILE A 648 16.04 -33.94 -6.28
C ILE A 648 17.51 -33.57 -6.15
N ASP A 649 18.15 -33.25 -7.27
CA ASP A 649 19.54 -32.81 -7.27
C ASP A 649 19.65 -31.47 -7.97
N VAL A 650 20.25 -30.52 -7.26
CA VAL A 650 20.43 -29.14 -7.70
C VAL A 650 21.86 -28.70 -7.39
N ALA A 651 22.51 -28.06 -8.34
CA ALA A 651 23.88 -27.58 -8.18
C ALA A 651 24.07 -26.24 -8.89
N GLU A 652 24.95 -25.40 -8.39
CA GLU A 652 25.48 -24.31 -9.22
C GLU A 652 26.34 -24.94 -10.33
N GLU A 653 25.95 -24.76 -11.59
CA GLU A 653 26.67 -25.28 -12.76
C GLU A 653 27.36 -24.14 -13.55
N ASP A 654 27.13 -22.87 -13.19
CA ASP A 654 27.85 -21.75 -13.76
C ASP A 654 29.29 -21.71 -13.21
N ALA A 655 30.21 -22.22 -14.01
CA ALA A 655 31.63 -22.26 -13.68
C ALA A 655 32.22 -20.88 -13.35
N SER A 656 31.66 -19.79 -13.92
CA SER A 656 32.14 -18.44 -13.66
C SER A 656 31.70 -17.91 -12.30
N GLU A 657 30.53 -18.33 -11.81
CA GLU A 657 30.06 -18.02 -10.46
C GLU A 657 30.75 -18.90 -9.41
N LEU A 658 30.90 -20.20 -9.67
CA LEU A 658 31.67 -21.11 -8.80
C LEU A 658 33.13 -20.64 -8.62
N ALA A 659 33.78 -20.18 -9.68
CA ALA A 659 35.17 -19.71 -9.62
C ALA A 659 35.36 -18.49 -8.70
N LYS A 660 34.29 -17.77 -8.34
CA LYS A 660 34.33 -16.65 -7.38
C LYS A 660 34.35 -17.15 -5.92
N ILE A 661 34.08 -18.43 -5.68
CA ILE A 661 33.99 -19.01 -4.34
C ILE A 661 35.34 -19.59 -3.95
N PRO A 662 36.04 -19.04 -2.94
CA PRO A 662 37.34 -19.56 -2.53
C PRO A 662 37.22 -20.97 -1.96
N GLY A 663 38.11 -21.87 -2.39
CA GLY A 663 38.27 -23.18 -1.75
C GLY A 663 37.20 -24.24 -2.07
N THR A 664 36.32 -23.99 -3.04
CA THR A 664 35.40 -25.02 -3.56
C THR A 664 35.28 -24.94 -5.08
N ASP A 665 35.09 -26.08 -5.72
CA ASP A 665 34.73 -26.22 -7.14
C ASP A 665 33.27 -26.69 -7.31
N ARG A 666 32.51 -26.81 -6.21
CA ARG A 666 31.15 -27.34 -6.21
C ARG A 666 30.29 -26.75 -5.12
N TYR A 667 29.06 -26.39 -5.48
CA TYR A 667 27.99 -26.06 -4.55
C TYR A 667 26.73 -26.82 -4.96
N GLN A 668 26.38 -27.89 -4.23
CA GLN A 668 25.35 -28.84 -4.64
C GLN A 668 24.59 -29.40 -3.45
N ARG A 669 23.32 -29.74 -3.70
CA ARG A 669 22.43 -30.45 -2.76
C ARG A 669 21.66 -31.56 -3.47
N THR A 670 21.59 -32.72 -2.81
CA THR A 670 20.80 -33.90 -3.21
C THR A 670 19.85 -34.31 -2.10
#